data_AF-A0A6J2G833-F1
#
_entry.id   AF-A0A6J2G833-F1
#
_cell.length_a   1.000
_cell.length_b   1.000
_cell.length_c   1.000
_cell.angle_alpha   90.00
_cell.angle_beta   90.00
_cell.angle_gamma   90.00
#
_symmetry.space_group_name_H-M   'P 1'
#
loop_
_entity.id
_entity.type
_entity.pdbx_description
1 polymer ?
#
loop_
_entity_poly.entity_id
_entity_poly.type
_entity_poly.pdbx_seq_one_letter_code
_entity_poly.pdbx_strand_id
1 'polypeptide(L)'
;MSQTDPELLLRELGGWDWELCRRELPAVLPRLLSMYQECEDWTEHIRVLRILTEMFLPHISLEDLEQTFFSKVLPKTLQLFDNLMYELSSEAKGLTSHSTELCSTVRNLLQTVVQLLETLTGCVRSVCSLRECVPLGSVRSLPASVLYVVKNTFTHCRDSESVYCGHLHLISDLLQAMFKETYSLQKQLMELVDMISMGSASTEDNITDIVSMIHTVLEICSVISNMDHALHANTWKFIIKQSLKHHSLLQCHLKHSDILGGLCKDTLLSFDSCLQLAEQMKVSEIQEGTDLRLFQKTVKLCRFFANSLVHYTKEFLAYFSDCCSQLHQLFLQIYSKFPPSLYAPEILEVHREEISRVFLVALDPLINQLLPFSPFMEQVLSEKLGLPPEQQLPQCLLLVTIMDKLSSQPEEVQTLWNTGKSLSLFSALFFSFQQCPGELSLPVCLPEVVSTGQPAVPITLYHYVCVHLCSFIASTLPSHFPQLEYALLDAVLGSSMITSLLAMDSWCFLARYGTAELCAHHVHVIAHLLKAWPSDCYQVSALGVLLRRLLFMMAPDHQVEFAHKFLPEEVENLAVWQHVSLRALNPDLRKQVAGQLCVAALAQCRRWLNSRRALGELPPVNTALSVLLAACTFADDTLEAELKASVLGVLSQFWTLLQAKQVSDGPCLQQTLCLLLHLLEFFIQALDAQLITQVFALQSSLFQLDPPDHVRLAMVDFLSSMGKVFIPQEAQRQVVPQLSCLFASLLADQTWLIHQHALEAFTHFAEETSHEDVVPQCLNSEEAKNKVVNFLAKRRQVEETRVARVERTKQERITWSAQALQGDGELESTGEPLAKRACHPPSEEQYKSAVGSMEGAVEAVKLLLQKGPPPAWLAVKLEALHAAIATLRDSTR
;
A
#
# COMPACT_ATOMS: atom_id res chain seq x y z
N MET A 1 47.39 67.16 17.43
CA MET A 1 46.49 68.05 16.66
C MET A 1 45.06 67.61 16.92
N SER A 2 44.14 68.57 16.99
CA SER A 2 42.89 68.61 17.76
C SER A 2 41.77 67.65 17.33
N GLN A 3 40.91 67.31 18.30
CA GLN A 3 39.54 66.84 18.11
C GLN A 3 38.85 67.69 17.04
N THR A 4 38.75 67.14 15.83
CA THR A 4 37.95 67.69 14.74
C THR A 4 36.52 67.18 14.93
N ASP A 5 35.56 68.10 14.81
CA ASP A 5 34.12 67.85 14.88
C ASP A 5 33.75 66.64 13.99
N PRO A 6 33.04 65.62 14.49
CA PRO A 6 32.65 64.44 13.70
C PRO A 6 31.95 64.79 12.38
N GLU A 7 31.14 65.86 12.35
CA GLU A 7 30.51 66.33 11.11
C GLU A 7 31.49 66.94 10.11
N LEU A 8 32.53 67.64 10.57
CA LEU A 8 33.59 68.18 9.70
C LEU A 8 34.38 67.06 9.03
N LEU A 9 34.69 66.00 9.77
CA LEU A 9 35.40 64.83 9.25
C LEU A 9 34.60 64.13 8.15
N LEU A 10 33.29 63.91 8.34
CA LEU A 10 32.41 63.31 7.32
C LEU A 10 32.25 64.17 6.07
N ARG A 11 32.34 65.51 6.21
CA ARG A 11 32.27 66.45 5.09
C ARG A 11 33.57 66.50 4.29
N GLU A 12 34.72 66.45 4.97
CA GLU A 12 36.04 66.43 4.34
C GLU A 12 36.29 65.13 3.55
N LEU A 13 35.83 63.99 4.07
CA LEU A 13 35.99 62.68 3.44
C LEU A 13 35.34 62.60 2.05
N GLY A 14 34.23 63.29 1.81
CA GLY A 14 33.55 63.31 0.52
C GLY A 14 34.36 63.90 -0.65
N GLY A 15 35.50 64.56 -0.37
CA GLY A 15 36.40 65.13 -1.38
C GLY A 15 37.74 64.40 -1.54
N TRP A 16 37.95 63.27 -0.87
CA TRP A 16 39.23 62.54 -0.89
C TRP A 16 39.37 61.67 -2.15
N ASP A 17 40.61 61.58 -2.66
CA ASP A 17 40.95 60.65 -3.73
C ASP A 17 41.43 59.29 -3.19
N TRP A 18 41.53 58.31 -4.09
CA TRP A 18 41.90 56.92 -3.76
C TRP A 18 43.26 56.77 -3.07
N GLU A 19 44.23 57.62 -3.40
CA GLU A 19 45.57 57.57 -2.81
C GLU A 19 45.60 58.19 -1.41
N LEU A 20 44.83 59.26 -1.19
CA LEU A 20 44.68 59.92 0.09
C LEU A 20 43.96 59.01 1.10
N CYS A 21 42.89 58.31 0.68
CA CYS A 21 42.20 57.31 1.51
C CYS A 21 43.13 56.19 1.97
N ARG A 22 43.99 55.68 1.08
CA ARG A 22 44.99 54.66 1.42
C ARG A 22 46.04 55.19 2.42
N ARG A 23 46.53 56.41 2.23
CA ARG A 23 47.59 57.00 3.09
C ARG A 23 47.12 57.29 4.50
N GLU A 24 45.92 57.83 4.65
CA GLU A 24 45.37 58.26 5.94
C GLU A 24 44.59 57.14 6.68
N LEU A 25 44.45 55.95 6.07
CA LEU A 25 43.75 54.77 6.62
C LEU A 25 44.12 54.49 8.10
N PRO A 26 45.39 54.45 8.53
CA PRO A 26 45.74 54.11 9.92
C PRO A 26 45.26 55.15 10.95
N ALA A 27 45.16 56.43 10.55
CA ALA A 27 44.77 57.52 11.43
C ALA A 27 43.24 57.71 11.48
N VAL A 28 42.55 57.43 10.37
CA VAL A 28 41.12 57.73 10.19
C VAL A 28 40.22 56.54 10.52
N LEU A 29 40.65 55.32 10.18
CA LEU A 29 39.83 54.12 10.41
C LEU A 29 39.42 53.94 11.88
N PRO A 30 40.30 54.09 12.90
CA PRO A 30 39.89 53.98 14.30
C PRO A 30 38.87 55.05 14.72
N ARG A 31 38.97 56.27 14.17
CA ARG A 31 38.03 57.37 14.46
C ARG A 31 36.65 57.07 13.87
N LEU A 32 36.60 56.63 12.61
CA LEU A 32 35.35 56.22 11.95
C LEU A 32 34.71 55.02 12.63
N LEU A 33 35.51 54.04 13.09
CA LEU A 33 34.99 52.92 13.87
C LEU A 33 34.40 53.37 15.21
N SER A 34 35.04 54.32 15.92
CA SER A 34 34.48 54.89 17.16
C SER A 34 33.15 55.60 16.89
N MET A 35 33.11 56.44 15.84
CA MET A 35 31.88 57.13 15.41
C MET A 35 30.77 56.14 15.04
N TYR A 36 31.10 55.05 14.35
CA TYR A 36 30.15 54.01 13.98
C TYR A 36 29.57 53.29 15.21
N GLN A 37 30.38 53.05 16.25
CA GLN A 37 29.91 52.40 17.48
C GLN A 37 29.02 53.31 18.34
N GLU A 38 29.28 54.62 18.34
CA GLU A 38 28.59 55.63 19.16
C GLU A 38 27.36 56.26 18.48
N CYS A 39 27.12 55.99 17.19
CA CYS A 39 26.03 56.60 16.43
C CYS A 39 24.65 56.03 16.79
N GLU A 40 23.73 56.89 17.26
CA GLU A 40 22.34 56.52 17.59
C GLU A 40 21.32 56.84 16.48
N ASP A 41 21.64 57.70 15.51
CA ASP A 41 20.74 58.02 14.39
C ASP A 41 20.93 57.06 13.21
N TRP A 42 19.84 56.46 12.72
CA TRP A 42 19.87 55.48 11.62
C TRP A 42 20.49 56.02 10.33
N THR A 43 20.19 57.27 9.98
CA THR A 43 20.67 57.84 8.69
C THR A 43 22.15 58.16 8.71
N GLU A 44 22.65 58.74 9.80
CA GLU A 44 24.09 58.92 10.00
C GLU A 44 24.82 57.57 10.15
N HIS A 45 24.20 56.57 10.77
CA HIS A 45 24.79 55.25 10.93
C HIS A 45 25.06 54.56 9.57
N ILE A 46 24.08 54.58 8.65
CA ILE A 46 24.25 54.06 7.28
C ILE A 46 25.27 54.89 6.50
N ARG A 47 25.26 56.22 6.67
CA ARG A 47 26.22 57.11 6.00
C ARG A 47 27.67 56.78 6.38
N VAL A 48 27.95 56.59 7.66
CA VAL A 48 29.26 56.19 8.17
C VAL A 48 29.64 54.79 7.66
N LEU A 49 28.69 53.84 7.67
CA LEU A 49 28.92 52.49 7.13
C LEU A 49 29.30 52.52 5.64
N ARG A 50 28.64 53.36 4.85
CA ARG A 50 28.91 53.50 3.42
C ARG A 50 30.30 54.07 3.18
N ILE A 51 30.72 55.08 3.94
CA ILE A 51 32.09 55.63 3.88
C ILE A 51 33.11 54.55 4.24
N LEU A 52 32.88 53.80 5.32
CA LEU A 52 33.76 52.71 5.74
C LEU A 52 33.93 51.62 4.67
N THR A 53 32.82 51.24 4.00
CA THR A 53 32.79 50.15 3.02
C THR A 53 33.22 50.55 1.61
N GLU A 54 32.92 51.77 1.16
CA GLU A 54 33.26 52.24 -0.20
C GLU A 54 34.67 52.87 -0.26
N MET A 55 35.07 53.65 0.75
CA MET A 55 36.31 54.43 0.68
C MET A 55 37.50 53.76 1.35
N PHE A 56 37.29 52.95 2.40
CA PHE A 56 38.39 52.43 3.22
C PHE A 56 38.59 50.92 3.13
N LEU A 57 37.50 50.12 3.07
CA LEU A 57 37.57 48.67 2.92
C LEU A 57 38.48 48.18 1.78
N PRO A 58 38.49 48.79 0.56
CA PRO A 58 39.34 48.32 -0.54
C PRO A 58 40.85 48.49 -0.30
N HIS A 59 41.25 49.23 0.73
CA HIS A 59 42.64 49.51 1.06
C HIS A 59 43.20 48.61 2.16
N ILE A 60 42.35 47.83 2.84
CA ILE A 60 42.75 46.92 3.92
C ILE A 60 43.28 45.62 3.29
N SER A 61 44.36 45.08 3.85
CA SER A 61 44.91 43.80 3.40
C SER A 61 43.94 42.66 3.71
N LEU A 62 43.91 41.61 2.87
CA LEU A 62 43.02 40.46 3.08
C LEU A 62 43.33 39.74 4.41
N GLU A 63 44.58 39.72 4.84
CA GLU A 63 45.01 39.06 6.08
C GLU A 63 44.52 39.80 7.34
N ASP A 64 44.42 41.12 7.26
CA ASP A 64 44.00 41.98 8.38
C ASP A 64 42.48 42.24 8.40
N LEU A 65 41.76 41.92 7.32
CA LEU A 65 40.38 42.33 7.07
C LEU A 65 39.41 41.91 8.18
N GLU A 66 39.51 40.65 8.62
CA GLU A 66 38.67 40.11 9.70
C GLU A 66 38.89 40.84 11.03
N GLN A 67 40.15 40.99 11.45
CA GLN A 67 40.51 41.55 12.76
C GLN A 67 40.37 43.07 12.82
N THR A 68 40.67 43.76 11.72
CA THR A 68 40.69 45.23 11.68
C THR A 68 39.35 45.84 11.32
N PHE A 69 38.52 45.13 10.55
CA PHE A 69 37.26 45.65 10.02
C PHE A 69 36.04 44.79 10.39
N PHE A 70 35.93 43.56 9.90
CA PHE A 70 34.66 42.81 9.98
C PHE A 70 34.21 42.49 11.40
N SER A 71 35.12 42.00 12.25
CA SER A 71 34.82 41.70 13.66
C SER A 71 34.37 42.92 14.48
N LYS A 72 34.64 44.14 14.00
CA LYS A 72 34.25 45.39 14.66
C LYS A 72 32.99 46.01 14.05
N VAL A 73 32.84 45.95 12.73
CA VAL A 73 31.74 46.60 12.01
C VAL A 73 30.49 45.73 12.01
N LEU A 74 30.59 44.45 11.62
CA LEU A 74 29.42 43.61 11.36
C LEU A 74 28.52 43.37 12.57
N PRO A 75 29.01 43.14 13.81
CA PRO A 75 28.12 42.96 14.96
C PRO A 75 27.19 44.16 15.20
N LYS A 76 27.71 45.38 15.01
CA LYS A 76 26.91 46.60 15.14
C LYS A 76 25.97 46.79 13.96
N THR A 77 26.38 46.39 12.75
CA THR A 77 25.52 46.36 11.56
C THR A 77 24.33 45.40 11.73
N LEU A 78 24.55 44.24 12.34
CA LEU A 78 23.49 43.27 12.65
C LEU A 78 22.52 43.82 13.71
N GLN A 79 23.04 44.46 14.76
CA GLN A 79 22.21 45.13 15.76
C GLN A 79 21.34 46.23 15.13
N LEU A 80 21.91 47.04 14.23
CA LEU A 80 21.17 48.05 13.45
C LEU A 80 20.05 47.39 12.64
N PHE A 81 20.35 46.32 11.90
CA PHE A 81 19.37 45.60 11.12
C PHE A 81 18.22 45.06 11.98
N ASP A 82 18.52 44.40 13.11
CA ASP A 82 17.50 43.84 14.00
C ASP A 82 16.58 44.91 14.59
N ASN A 83 17.15 46.07 14.99
CA ASN A 83 16.36 47.20 15.48
C ASN A 83 15.43 47.76 14.38
N LEU A 84 15.94 47.93 13.15
CA LEU A 84 15.14 48.38 12.02
C LEU A 84 14.00 47.41 11.71
N MET A 85 14.27 46.11 11.69
CA MET A 85 13.26 45.08 11.44
C MET A 85 12.21 45.00 12.56
N TYR A 86 12.63 45.23 13.82
CA TYR A 86 11.72 45.30 14.96
C TYR A 86 10.79 46.51 14.89
N GLU A 87 11.35 47.72 14.67
CA GLU A 87 10.58 48.95 14.51
C GLU A 87 9.61 48.87 13.32
N LEU A 88 10.09 48.33 12.20
CA LEU A 88 9.26 48.07 11.02
C LEU A 88 8.06 47.19 11.36
N SER A 89 8.27 46.11 12.12
CA SER A 89 7.22 45.17 12.52
C SER A 89 6.25 45.76 13.56
N SER A 90 6.71 46.66 14.43
CA SER A 90 5.85 47.34 15.40
C SER A 90 4.97 48.40 14.74
N GLU A 91 5.56 49.22 13.87
CA GLU A 91 4.85 50.29 13.15
C GLU A 91 3.89 49.73 12.08
N ALA A 92 4.23 48.59 11.46
CA ALA A 92 3.35 47.94 10.48
C ALA A 92 1.97 47.57 11.04
N LYS A 93 1.86 47.25 12.35
CA LYS A 93 0.57 46.94 12.99
C LYS A 93 -0.37 48.15 13.11
N GLY A 94 0.18 49.36 13.11
CA GLY A 94 -0.57 50.62 13.17
C GLY A 94 -0.92 51.22 11.81
N LEU A 95 -0.55 50.55 10.70
CA LEU A 95 -0.76 51.05 9.35
C LEU A 95 -2.25 51.07 9.01
N THR A 96 -2.78 52.24 8.67
CA THR A 96 -4.15 52.39 8.15
C THR A 96 -4.14 53.32 6.93
N SER A 97 -5.17 53.27 6.09
CA SER A 97 -5.29 54.14 4.91
C SER A 97 -5.35 55.65 5.22
N HIS A 98 -5.47 56.03 6.49
CA HIS A 98 -5.60 57.42 6.94
C HIS A 98 -4.37 57.97 7.69
N SER A 99 -3.38 57.13 8.05
CA SER A 99 -2.19 57.55 8.83
C SER A 99 -1.00 57.88 7.92
N THR A 100 -1.00 59.09 7.31
CA THR A 100 0.07 59.53 6.38
C THR A 100 1.44 59.64 7.04
N GLU A 101 1.53 60.08 8.29
CA GLU A 101 2.79 60.17 9.03
C GLU A 101 3.39 58.78 9.28
N LEU A 102 2.59 57.83 9.76
CA LEU A 102 3.00 56.46 10.04
C LEU A 102 3.40 55.72 8.75
N CYS A 103 2.68 55.97 7.66
CA CYS A 103 3.06 55.49 6.32
C CYS A 103 4.42 56.06 5.88
N SER A 104 4.69 57.35 6.11
CA SER A 104 6.00 57.95 5.80
C SER A 104 7.13 57.35 6.65
N THR A 105 6.88 57.08 7.93
CA THR A 105 7.84 56.42 8.83
C THR A 105 8.19 55.02 8.35
N VAL A 106 7.18 54.19 8.04
CA VAL A 106 7.41 52.83 7.54
C VAL A 106 8.14 52.84 6.19
N ARG A 107 7.78 53.77 5.28
CA ARG A 107 8.51 53.94 4.01
C ARG A 107 9.96 54.34 4.23
N ASN A 108 10.25 55.23 5.17
CA ASN A 108 11.62 55.62 5.53
C ASN A 108 12.41 54.45 6.13
N LEU A 109 11.80 53.64 7.02
CA LEU A 109 12.42 52.44 7.57
C LEU A 109 12.74 51.41 6.48
N LEU A 110 11.80 51.10 5.58
CA LEU A 110 12.03 50.22 4.43
C LEU A 110 13.18 50.73 3.55
N GLN A 111 13.18 52.04 3.24
CA GLN A 111 14.24 52.65 2.42
C GLN A 111 15.62 52.55 3.11
N THR A 112 15.64 52.67 4.43
CA THR A 112 16.86 52.53 5.26
C THR A 112 17.38 51.09 5.20
N VAL A 113 16.50 50.09 5.25
CA VAL A 113 16.88 48.67 5.05
C VAL A 113 17.41 48.43 3.63
N VAL A 114 16.79 49.00 2.60
CA VAL A 114 17.31 48.91 1.21
C VAL A 114 18.74 49.44 1.11
N GLN A 115 19.01 50.63 1.67
CA GLN A 115 20.35 51.23 1.65
C GLN A 115 21.38 50.38 2.42
N LEU A 116 20.95 49.75 3.51
CA LEU A 116 21.80 48.82 4.27
C LEU A 116 22.18 47.59 3.43
N LEU A 117 21.21 47.00 2.71
CA LEU A 117 21.43 45.86 1.81
C LEU A 117 22.37 46.24 0.65
N GLU A 118 22.20 47.42 0.06
CA GLU A 118 23.10 47.95 -0.98
C GLU A 118 24.53 48.09 -0.46
N THR A 119 24.69 48.62 0.76
CA THR A 119 26.00 48.82 1.40
C THR A 119 26.68 47.48 1.71
N LEU A 120 25.95 46.50 2.23
CA LEU A 120 26.44 45.14 2.44
C LEU A 120 26.79 44.46 1.10
N THR A 121 26.03 44.71 0.05
CA THR A 121 26.31 44.18 -1.30
C THR A 121 27.62 44.76 -1.83
N GLY A 122 27.82 46.08 -1.67
CA GLY A 122 29.08 46.75 -1.98
C GLY A 122 30.25 46.16 -1.19
N CYS A 123 30.04 45.89 0.10
CA CYS A 123 31.05 45.27 0.97
C CYS A 123 31.50 43.90 0.45
N VAL A 124 30.54 42.99 0.14
CA VAL A 124 30.85 41.66 -0.41
C VAL A 124 31.56 41.77 -1.77
N ARG A 125 31.08 42.66 -2.64
CA ARG A 125 31.66 42.90 -3.97
C ARG A 125 33.11 43.40 -3.88
N SER A 126 33.41 44.29 -2.94
CA SER A 126 34.76 44.78 -2.68
C SER A 126 35.69 43.61 -2.33
N VAL A 127 35.28 42.71 -1.43
CA VAL A 127 36.07 41.50 -1.10
C VAL A 127 36.29 40.61 -2.31
N CYS A 128 35.24 40.40 -3.12
CA CYS A 128 35.30 39.61 -4.35
C CYS A 128 36.32 40.17 -5.36
N SER A 129 36.57 41.47 -5.35
CA SER A 129 37.51 42.14 -6.26
C SER A 129 38.98 42.06 -5.81
N LEU A 130 39.27 41.67 -4.56
CA LEU A 130 40.62 41.72 -4.00
C LEU A 130 41.52 40.57 -4.49
N ARG A 131 40.99 39.34 -4.64
CA ARG A 131 41.71 38.14 -5.11
C ARG A 131 40.76 37.08 -5.66
N GLU A 132 41.27 36.21 -6.53
CA GLU A 132 40.55 35.03 -7.05
C GLU A 132 40.30 33.92 -6.01
N CYS A 133 41.04 33.92 -4.89
CA CYS A 133 41.02 32.86 -3.88
C CYS A 133 41.06 33.49 -2.49
N VAL A 134 40.02 33.26 -1.68
CA VAL A 134 39.85 33.89 -0.37
C VAL A 134 39.94 32.85 0.75
N PRO A 135 40.90 32.97 1.69
CA PRO A 135 40.92 32.13 2.89
C PRO A 135 39.72 32.45 3.78
N LEU A 136 38.98 31.42 4.23
CA LEU A 136 37.80 31.62 5.09
C LEU A 136 38.12 32.42 6.37
N GLY A 137 39.28 32.16 6.99
CA GLY A 137 39.70 32.86 8.21
C GLY A 137 39.86 34.38 8.06
N SER A 138 40.12 34.87 6.84
CA SER A 138 40.26 36.30 6.52
C SER A 138 38.93 37.03 6.41
N VAL A 139 37.81 36.30 6.30
CA VAL A 139 36.48 36.85 6.05
C VAL A 139 35.40 36.16 6.89
N ARG A 140 35.77 35.47 7.97
CA ARG A 140 34.93 34.51 8.70
C ARG A 140 33.56 35.08 9.10
N SER A 141 33.51 36.32 9.60
CA SER A 141 32.26 36.92 10.07
C SER A 141 31.36 37.46 8.93
N LEU A 142 31.91 37.73 7.75
CA LEU A 142 31.16 38.34 6.64
C LEU A 142 30.08 37.41 6.08
N PRO A 143 30.36 36.18 5.62
CA PRO A 143 29.33 35.27 5.13
C PRO A 143 28.23 35.00 6.15
N ALA A 144 28.59 34.75 7.42
CA ALA A 144 27.62 34.48 8.48
C ALA A 144 26.66 35.66 8.70
N SER A 145 27.20 36.89 8.75
CA SER A 145 26.42 38.11 8.94
C SER A 145 25.50 38.39 7.75
N VAL A 146 26.00 38.22 6.53
CA VAL A 146 25.22 38.44 5.31
C VAL A 146 24.11 37.39 5.17
N LEU A 147 24.39 36.11 5.46
CA LEU A 147 23.39 35.06 5.46
C LEU A 147 22.25 35.34 6.43
N TYR A 148 22.56 35.84 7.63
CA TYR A 148 21.56 36.25 8.62
C TYR A 148 20.64 37.36 8.08
N VAL A 149 21.22 38.42 7.52
CA VAL A 149 20.45 39.54 6.94
C VAL A 149 19.60 39.07 5.76
N VAL A 150 20.16 38.27 4.86
CA VAL A 150 19.45 37.72 3.69
C VAL A 150 18.26 36.87 4.12
N LYS A 151 18.47 35.94 5.07
CA LYS A 151 17.42 35.07 5.61
C LYS A 151 16.27 35.87 6.20
N ASN A 152 16.57 36.81 7.09
CA ASN A 152 15.54 37.58 7.79
C ASN A 152 14.81 38.53 6.84
N THR A 153 15.51 39.09 5.85
CA THR A 153 14.87 39.94 4.85
C THR A 153 13.93 39.16 3.94
N PHE A 154 14.32 37.98 3.43
CA PHE A 154 13.40 37.13 2.67
C PHE A 154 12.23 36.64 3.52
N THR A 155 12.47 36.32 4.79
CA THR A 155 11.39 35.91 5.72
C THR A 155 10.36 37.02 5.84
N HIS A 156 10.81 38.25 6.04
CA HIS A 156 9.93 39.41 6.07
C HIS A 156 9.21 39.65 4.74
N CYS A 157 9.89 39.51 3.60
CA CYS A 157 9.25 39.62 2.28
C CYS A 157 8.16 38.55 2.07
N ARG A 158 8.41 37.29 2.49
CA ARG A 158 7.43 36.21 2.44
C ARG A 158 6.22 36.50 3.33
N ASP A 159 6.47 36.96 4.54
CA ASP A 159 5.43 37.19 5.55
C ASP A 159 4.75 38.57 5.39
N SER A 160 5.13 39.35 4.38
CA SER A 160 4.70 40.74 4.17
C SER A 160 3.18 40.91 4.07
N GLU A 161 2.47 39.96 3.47
CA GLU A 161 1.00 39.99 3.40
C GLU A 161 0.37 39.94 4.81
N SER A 162 0.96 39.18 5.73
CA SER A 162 0.52 39.10 7.13
C SER A 162 0.96 40.31 7.97
N VAL A 163 2.14 40.88 7.67
CA VAL A 163 2.71 42.00 8.42
C VAL A 163 1.98 43.31 8.10
N TYR A 164 1.64 43.54 6.83
CA TYR A 164 1.05 44.79 6.36
C TYR A 164 -0.45 44.70 6.05
N CYS A 165 -1.04 43.50 6.08
CA CYS A 165 -2.45 43.24 5.82
C CYS A 165 -2.90 43.87 4.47
N GLY A 166 -4.17 44.26 4.35
CA GLY A 166 -4.74 44.89 3.14
C GLY A 166 -4.10 46.23 2.71
N HIS A 167 -3.03 46.67 3.37
CA HIS A 167 -2.33 47.94 3.11
C HIS A 167 -0.98 47.76 2.38
N LEU A 168 -0.67 46.55 1.90
CA LEU A 168 0.55 46.24 1.14
C LEU A 168 0.76 47.14 -0.10
N HIS A 169 -0.33 47.57 -0.73
CA HIS A 169 -0.30 48.48 -1.89
C HIS A 169 0.38 49.83 -1.61
N LEU A 170 0.47 50.28 -0.35
CA LEU A 170 1.11 51.54 0.04
C LEU A 170 2.64 51.48 0.03
N ILE A 171 3.22 50.28 0.03
CA ILE A 171 4.67 50.04 0.22
C ILE A 171 5.24 48.97 -0.72
N SER A 172 4.42 48.44 -1.64
CA SER A 172 4.80 47.35 -2.54
C SER A 172 6.03 47.66 -3.39
N ASP A 173 6.24 48.92 -3.75
CA ASP A 173 7.41 49.39 -4.49
C ASP A 173 8.71 49.22 -3.69
N LEU A 174 8.69 49.59 -2.40
CA LEU A 174 9.83 49.44 -1.50
C LEU A 174 10.07 47.99 -1.09
N LEU A 175 9.02 47.18 -0.91
CA LEU A 175 9.16 45.73 -0.68
C LEU A 175 9.79 45.04 -1.89
N GLN A 176 9.42 45.44 -3.11
CA GLN A 176 10.03 44.93 -4.33
C GLN A 176 11.50 45.37 -4.45
N ALA A 177 11.83 46.61 -4.05
CA ALA A 177 13.21 47.07 -3.97
C ALA A 177 14.03 46.28 -2.95
N MET A 178 13.50 46.05 -1.75
CA MET A 178 14.12 45.19 -0.73
C MET A 178 14.37 43.78 -1.23
N PHE A 179 13.37 43.14 -1.86
CA PHE A 179 13.53 41.80 -2.43
C PHE A 179 14.64 41.76 -3.48
N LYS A 180 14.68 42.76 -4.37
CA LYS A 180 15.70 42.85 -5.44
C LYS A 180 17.11 43.05 -4.88
N GLU A 181 17.28 43.92 -3.89
CA GLU A 181 18.59 44.14 -3.26
C GLU A 181 19.02 42.95 -2.40
N THR A 182 18.07 42.27 -1.74
CA THR A 182 18.35 41.00 -1.05
C THR A 182 18.83 39.92 -2.02
N TYR A 183 18.20 39.81 -3.19
CA TYR A 183 18.63 38.89 -4.23
C TYR A 183 20.02 39.25 -4.78
N SER A 184 20.29 40.53 -5.00
CA SER A 184 21.61 41.05 -5.40
C SER A 184 22.69 40.67 -4.38
N LEU A 185 22.41 40.89 -3.09
CA LEU A 185 23.27 40.54 -1.97
C LEU A 185 23.53 39.04 -1.90
N GLN A 186 22.49 38.21 -1.99
CA GLN A 186 22.62 36.74 -2.01
C GLN A 186 23.49 36.29 -3.18
N LYS A 187 23.29 36.85 -4.37
CA LYS A 187 24.10 36.50 -5.56
C LYS A 187 25.57 36.82 -5.34
N GLN A 188 25.89 38.01 -4.84
CA GLN A 188 27.27 38.41 -4.54
C GLN A 188 27.88 37.54 -3.43
N LEU A 189 27.09 37.15 -2.43
CA LEU A 189 27.54 36.23 -1.39
C LEU A 189 27.86 34.84 -1.97
N MET A 190 27.02 34.32 -2.87
CA MET A 190 27.27 33.04 -3.53
C MET A 190 28.56 33.08 -4.35
N GLU A 191 28.84 34.19 -5.04
CA GLU A 191 30.12 34.42 -5.73
C GLU A 191 31.31 34.42 -4.75
N LEU A 192 31.19 35.10 -3.60
CA LEU A 192 32.21 35.09 -2.55
C LEU A 192 32.50 33.68 -2.04
N VAL A 193 31.46 32.92 -1.66
CA VAL A 193 31.60 31.55 -1.14
C VAL A 193 32.19 30.61 -2.20
N ASP A 194 31.87 30.82 -3.47
CA ASP A 194 32.49 30.11 -4.58
C ASP A 194 34.01 30.37 -4.70
N MET A 195 34.51 31.52 -4.24
CA MET A 195 35.95 31.83 -4.19
C MET A 195 36.65 31.41 -2.90
N ILE A 196 35.90 30.98 -1.88
CA ILE A 196 36.49 30.50 -0.63
C ILE A 196 37.27 29.21 -0.90
N SER A 197 38.52 29.17 -0.48
CA SER A 197 39.39 28.00 -0.60
C SER A 197 39.68 27.37 0.74
N MET A 198 39.49 26.06 0.82
CA MET A 198 39.88 25.24 1.96
C MET A 198 41.16 24.48 1.62
N GLY A 199 42.23 24.69 2.40
CA GLY A 199 43.45 23.91 2.29
C GLY A 199 43.29 22.49 2.86
N SER A 200 44.18 21.56 2.50
CA SER A 200 44.17 20.17 2.99
C SER A 200 44.45 20.00 4.49
N ALA A 201 44.84 21.08 5.18
CA ALA A 201 45.06 21.17 6.62
C ALA A 201 44.09 22.20 7.27
N SER A 202 42.85 22.28 6.76
CA SER A 202 41.83 23.16 7.33
C SER A 202 41.47 22.75 8.76
N THR A 203 41.27 23.73 9.64
CA THR A 203 40.80 23.50 11.00
C THR A 203 39.35 23.00 11.03
N GLU A 204 38.99 22.21 12.05
CA GLU A 204 37.59 21.80 12.32
C GLU A 204 36.63 23.01 12.36
N ASP A 205 37.09 24.14 12.91
CA ASP A 205 36.36 25.41 12.90
C ASP A 205 35.96 25.87 11.50
N ASN A 206 36.84 25.74 10.51
CA ASN A 206 36.54 26.15 9.14
C ASN A 206 35.55 25.18 8.46
N ILE A 207 35.59 23.89 8.81
CA ILE A 207 34.66 22.88 8.32
C ILE A 207 33.26 23.16 8.88
N THR A 208 33.17 23.38 10.19
CA THR A 208 31.90 23.70 10.87
C THR A 208 31.28 25.00 10.35
N ASP A 209 32.08 26.02 10.05
CA ASP A 209 31.60 27.27 9.44
C ASP A 209 30.99 27.02 8.05
N ILE A 210 31.65 26.26 7.16
CA ILE A 210 31.11 25.94 5.82
C ILE A 210 29.82 25.12 5.91
N VAL A 211 29.79 24.13 6.79
CA VAL A 211 28.59 23.33 7.04
C VAL A 211 27.45 24.24 7.51
N SER A 212 27.70 25.13 8.48
CA SER A 212 26.74 26.11 8.97
C SER A 212 26.25 27.05 7.85
N MET A 213 27.15 27.51 6.98
CA MET A 213 26.79 28.33 5.82
C MET A 213 25.86 27.58 4.87
N ILE A 214 26.19 26.33 4.49
CA ILE A 214 25.36 25.51 3.60
C ILE A 214 23.95 25.31 4.20
N HIS A 215 23.87 24.98 5.49
CA HIS A 215 22.57 24.78 6.15
C HIS A 215 21.78 26.08 6.33
N THR A 216 22.45 27.22 6.53
CA THR A 216 21.77 28.53 6.55
C THR A 216 21.23 28.88 5.16
N VAL A 217 21.97 28.55 4.08
CA VAL A 217 21.46 28.71 2.71
C VAL A 217 20.30 27.76 2.44
N LEU A 218 20.31 26.54 2.98
CA LEU A 218 19.18 25.61 2.92
C LEU A 218 17.94 26.19 3.63
N GLU A 219 18.11 26.81 4.80
CA GLU A 219 17.03 27.52 5.49
C GLU A 219 16.48 28.68 4.64
N ILE A 220 17.35 29.49 4.04
CA ILE A 220 16.95 30.53 3.08
C ILE A 220 16.16 29.91 1.93
N CYS A 221 16.63 28.79 1.38
CA CYS A 221 15.99 28.04 0.30
C CYS A 221 14.53 27.67 0.65
N SER A 222 14.31 27.21 1.88
CA SER A 222 12.97 26.89 2.38
C SER A 222 12.06 28.12 2.49
N VAL A 223 12.62 29.31 2.80
CA VAL A 223 11.87 30.57 2.90
C VAL A 223 11.47 31.07 1.52
N ILE A 224 12.35 30.97 0.53
CA ILE A 224 12.09 31.42 -0.86
C ILE A 224 11.25 30.42 -1.66
N SER A 225 10.93 29.25 -1.10
CA SER A 225 10.06 28.26 -1.75
C SER A 225 8.73 28.94 -2.11
N ASN A 226 8.30 28.77 -3.37
CA ASN A 226 7.12 29.41 -3.96
C ASN A 226 7.15 30.95 -4.16
N MET A 227 8.24 31.65 -3.83
CA MET A 227 8.37 33.09 -4.14
C MET A 227 8.77 33.33 -5.60
N ASP A 228 9.89 32.73 -6.04
CA ASP A 228 10.40 32.83 -7.41
C ASP A 228 11.11 31.54 -7.83
N HIS A 229 10.69 30.94 -8.93
CA HIS A 229 11.21 29.64 -9.39
C HIS A 229 12.70 29.70 -9.78
N ALA A 230 13.18 30.82 -10.34
CA ALA A 230 14.55 30.93 -10.81
C ALA A 230 15.52 31.13 -9.64
N LEU A 231 15.16 31.99 -8.67
CA LEU A 231 15.88 32.15 -7.42
C LEU A 231 15.96 30.84 -6.64
N HIS A 232 14.83 30.13 -6.53
CA HIS A 232 14.77 28.85 -5.83
C HIS A 232 15.68 27.79 -6.46
N ALA A 233 15.58 27.58 -7.78
CA ALA A 233 16.44 26.63 -8.49
C ALA A 233 17.93 27.00 -8.43
N ASN A 234 18.28 28.29 -8.55
CA ASN A 234 19.67 28.73 -8.45
C ASN A 234 20.25 28.52 -7.05
N THR A 235 19.45 28.71 -6.00
CA THR A 235 19.85 28.49 -4.61
C THR A 235 20.13 27.01 -4.36
N TRP A 236 19.25 26.12 -4.82
CA TRP A 236 19.49 24.68 -4.77
C TRP A 236 20.72 24.24 -5.55
N LYS A 237 20.90 24.78 -6.76
CA LYS A 237 22.08 24.51 -7.58
C LYS A 237 23.37 24.91 -6.84
N PHE A 238 23.33 26.03 -6.11
CA PHE A 238 24.45 26.48 -5.29
C PHE A 238 24.69 25.55 -4.09
N ILE A 239 23.65 25.16 -3.35
CA ILE A 239 23.76 24.20 -2.22
C ILE A 239 24.46 22.92 -2.67
N ILE A 240 23.96 22.29 -3.74
CA ILE A 240 24.52 21.04 -4.27
C ILE A 240 25.97 21.23 -4.72
N LYS A 241 26.26 22.33 -5.41
CA LYS A 241 27.63 22.67 -5.84
C LYS A 241 28.58 22.79 -4.65
N GLN A 242 28.19 23.51 -3.59
CA GLN A 242 29.05 23.68 -2.40
C GLN A 242 29.24 22.38 -1.62
N SER A 243 28.20 21.55 -1.49
CA SER A 243 28.32 20.22 -0.87
C SER A 243 29.36 19.35 -1.59
N LEU A 244 29.49 19.48 -2.91
CA LEU A 244 30.43 18.69 -3.73
C LEU A 244 31.83 19.31 -3.83
N LYS A 245 31.95 20.65 -3.81
CA LYS A 245 33.23 21.37 -4.00
C LYS A 245 34.32 20.90 -3.03
N HIS A 246 33.94 20.59 -1.79
CA HIS A 246 34.85 20.07 -0.75
C HIS A 246 34.37 18.70 -0.22
N HIS A 247 33.88 17.83 -1.11
CA HIS A 247 33.26 16.54 -0.80
C HIS A 247 33.97 15.76 0.32
N SER A 248 35.28 15.52 0.19
CA SER A 248 36.04 14.72 1.16
C SER A 248 36.09 15.29 2.58
N LEU A 249 35.96 16.61 2.72
CA LEU A 249 35.96 17.30 4.02
C LEU A 249 34.55 17.42 4.60
N LEU A 250 33.52 17.55 3.75
CA LEU A 250 32.15 17.86 4.19
C LEU A 250 31.26 16.63 4.37
N GLN A 251 31.55 15.52 3.67
CA GLN A 251 30.69 14.33 3.59
C GLN A 251 30.26 13.74 4.94
N CYS A 252 31.07 13.85 6.00
CA CYS A 252 30.71 13.32 7.32
C CYS A 252 30.04 14.35 8.25
N HIS A 253 30.07 15.64 7.89
CA HIS A 253 29.58 16.73 8.73
C HIS A 253 28.26 17.34 8.25
N LEU A 254 27.91 17.14 6.97
CA LEU A 254 26.63 17.59 6.44
C LEU A 254 25.47 16.80 7.06
N LYS A 255 24.42 17.51 7.49
CA LYS A 255 23.13 16.90 7.81
C LYS A 255 22.41 16.48 6.53
N HIS A 256 22.78 15.32 6.00
CA HIS A 256 22.22 14.81 4.73
C HIS A 256 20.70 14.64 4.77
N SER A 257 20.13 14.31 5.94
CA SER A 257 18.69 14.23 6.16
C SER A 257 17.97 15.53 5.83
N ASP A 258 18.55 16.67 6.19
CA ASP A 258 17.90 17.99 6.03
C ASP A 258 17.93 18.41 4.56
N ILE A 259 19.07 18.20 3.89
CA ILE A 259 19.24 18.49 2.47
C ILE A 259 18.34 17.60 1.62
N LEU A 260 18.34 16.29 1.88
CA LEU A 260 17.50 15.34 1.16
C LEU A 260 16.01 15.59 1.43
N GLY A 261 15.64 15.82 2.69
CA GLY A 261 14.28 16.16 3.09
C GLY A 261 13.78 17.44 2.40
N GLY A 262 14.65 18.46 2.28
CA GLY A 262 14.37 19.67 1.51
C GLY A 262 14.09 19.38 0.04
N LEU A 263 14.98 18.63 -0.64
CA LEU A 263 14.79 18.25 -2.04
C LEU A 263 13.52 17.42 -2.26
N CYS A 264 13.24 16.44 -1.39
CA CYS A 264 12.02 15.64 -1.44
C CYS A 264 10.77 16.53 -1.29
N LYS A 265 10.77 17.43 -0.30
CA LYS A 265 9.66 18.36 -0.04
C LYS A 265 9.41 19.27 -1.25
N ASP A 266 10.45 19.88 -1.81
CA ASP A 266 10.33 20.79 -2.95
C ASP A 266 9.94 20.05 -4.24
N THR A 267 10.39 18.81 -4.40
CA THR A 267 9.94 17.93 -5.49
C THR A 267 8.43 17.70 -5.40
N LEU A 268 7.92 17.36 -4.21
CA LEU A 268 6.50 17.13 -3.97
C LEU A 268 5.67 18.39 -4.15
N LEU A 269 6.10 19.53 -3.59
CA LEU A 269 5.40 20.81 -3.74
C LEU A 269 5.29 21.23 -5.21
N SER A 270 6.39 21.11 -5.97
CA SER A 270 6.40 21.41 -7.39
C SER A 270 5.50 20.46 -8.17
N PHE A 271 5.48 19.17 -7.81
CA PHE A 271 4.62 18.17 -8.44
C PHE A 271 3.13 18.42 -8.15
N ASP A 272 2.77 18.69 -6.90
CA ASP A 272 1.41 19.03 -6.49
C ASP A 272 0.92 20.30 -7.21
N SER A 273 1.79 21.31 -7.36
CA SER A 273 1.48 22.51 -8.15
C SER A 273 1.24 22.19 -9.63
N CYS A 274 2.02 21.28 -10.22
CA CYS A 274 1.77 20.82 -11.60
C CYS A 274 0.41 20.15 -11.74
N LEU A 275 0.04 19.28 -10.80
CA LEU A 275 -1.24 18.57 -10.83
C LEU A 275 -2.42 19.54 -10.66
N GLN A 276 -2.33 20.49 -9.73
CA GLN A 276 -3.37 21.51 -9.51
C GLN A 276 -3.59 22.37 -10.76
N LEU A 277 -2.51 22.81 -11.43
CA LEU A 277 -2.62 23.55 -12.69
C LEU A 277 -3.26 22.70 -13.79
N ALA A 278 -2.86 21.43 -13.93
CA ALA A 278 -3.41 20.52 -14.94
C ALA A 278 -4.91 20.22 -14.72
N GLU A 279 -5.35 20.10 -13.46
CA GLU A 279 -6.74 19.91 -13.07
C GLU A 279 -7.58 21.17 -13.35
N GLN A 280 -7.10 22.35 -12.96
CA GLN A 280 -7.76 23.63 -13.26
C GLN A 280 -7.95 23.87 -14.76
N MET A 281 -6.94 23.51 -15.57
CA MET A 281 -7.02 23.60 -17.03
C MET A 281 -8.05 22.62 -17.63
N LYS A 282 -8.24 21.44 -17.01
CA LYS A 282 -9.29 20.51 -17.42
C LYS A 282 -10.69 21.08 -17.10
N VAL A 283 -10.88 21.61 -15.89
CA VAL A 283 -12.17 22.15 -15.43
C VAL A 283 -12.59 23.39 -16.21
N SER A 284 -11.63 24.24 -16.59
CA SER A 284 -11.90 25.48 -17.31
C SER A 284 -12.03 25.32 -18.84
N GLU A 285 -11.74 24.13 -19.39
CA GLU A 285 -11.64 23.86 -20.84
C GLU A 285 -10.62 24.75 -21.60
N ILE A 286 -9.76 25.48 -20.88
CA ILE A 286 -8.76 26.39 -21.48
C ILE A 286 -7.51 25.59 -21.88
N GLN A 287 -7.29 25.44 -23.20
CA GLN A 287 -6.16 24.67 -23.73
C GLN A 287 -4.91 25.51 -24.03
N GLU A 288 -5.01 26.85 -24.10
CA GLU A 288 -3.89 27.72 -24.48
C GLU A 288 -3.89 29.05 -23.70
N GLY A 289 -2.72 29.49 -23.23
CA GLY A 289 -2.57 30.77 -22.53
C GLY A 289 -1.37 30.86 -21.58
N THR A 290 -1.49 31.76 -20.60
CA THR A 290 -0.50 31.97 -19.53
C THR A 290 -0.35 30.73 -18.63
N ASP A 291 -1.44 30.01 -18.37
CA ASP A 291 -1.48 28.86 -17.47
C ASP A 291 -0.72 27.66 -18.03
N LEU A 292 -0.81 27.39 -19.33
CA LEU A 292 0.00 26.36 -19.99
C LEU A 292 1.50 26.66 -19.87
N ARG A 293 1.90 27.94 -20.05
CA ARG A 293 3.31 28.33 -19.88
C ARG A 293 3.77 28.20 -18.43
N LEU A 294 2.88 28.48 -17.47
CA LEU A 294 3.16 28.28 -16.06
C LEU A 294 3.32 26.79 -15.75
N PHE A 295 2.40 25.95 -16.20
CA PHE A 295 2.48 24.49 -16.10
C PHE A 295 3.80 23.95 -16.65
N GLN A 296 4.19 24.33 -17.88
CA GLN A 296 5.45 23.92 -18.49
C GLN A 296 6.68 24.37 -17.70
N LYS A 297 6.64 25.57 -17.09
CA LYS A 297 7.71 26.05 -16.21
C LYS A 297 7.78 25.22 -14.92
N THR A 298 6.65 24.89 -14.32
CA THR A 298 6.57 24.06 -13.10
C THR A 298 7.02 22.62 -13.37
N VAL A 299 6.65 22.02 -14.51
CA VAL A 299 7.13 20.68 -14.91
C VAL A 299 8.66 20.67 -15.11
N LYS A 300 9.24 21.73 -15.69
CA LYS A 300 10.70 21.89 -15.79
C LYS A 300 11.36 22.02 -14.42
N LEU A 301 10.70 22.68 -13.48
CA LEU A 301 11.16 22.78 -12.10
C LEU A 301 11.13 21.42 -11.39
N CYS A 302 10.06 20.63 -11.55
CA CYS A 302 10.00 19.24 -11.09
C CYS A 302 11.17 18.42 -11.63
N ARG A 303 11.46 18.52 -12.93
CA ARG A 303 12.62 17.85 -13.56
C ARG A 303 13.94 18.29 -12.96
N PHE A 304 14.10 19.58 -12.66
CA PHE A 304 15.30 20.10 -12.00
C PHE A 304 15.49 19.47 -10.62
N PHE A 305 14.44 19.40 -9.80
CA PHE A 305 14.52 18.77 -8.47
C PHE A 305 14.76 17.27 -8.55
N ALA A 306 14.09 16.56 -9.46
CA ALA A 306 14.35 15.13 -9.69
C ALA A 306 15.82 14.87 -10.06
N ASN A 307 16.37 15.61 -11.03
CA ASN A 307 17.78 15.46 -11.42
C ASN A 307 18.73 15.82 -10.27
N SER A 308 18.38 16.83 -9.49
CA SER A 308 19.16 17.25 -8.31
C SER A 308 19.19 16.17 -7.24
N LEU A 309 18.03 15.54 -6.98
CA LEU A 309 17.89 14.42 -6.06
C LEU A 309 18.67 13.19 -6.53
N VAL A 310 18.57 12.85 -7.82
CA VAL A 310 19.34 11.76 -8.45
C VAL A 310 20.84 12.03 -8.36
N HIS A 311 21.28 13.27 -8.61
CA HIS A 311 22.70 13.61 -8.53
C HIS A 311 23.22 13.55 -7.09
N TYR A 312 22.49 14.15 -6.15
CA TYR A 312 22.90 14.19 -4.75
C TYR A 312 22.93 12.79 -4.13
N THR A 313 21.93 11.95 -4.46
CA THR A 313 21.89 10.55 -4.02
C THR A 313 23.08 9.75 -4.52
N LYS A 314 23.45 9.91 -5.79
CA LYS A 314 24.62 9.22 -6.36
C LYS A 314 25.91 9.52 -5.60
N GLU A 315 26.13 10.78 -5.22
CA GLU A 315 27.39 11.22 -4.61
C GLU A 315 27.46 10.88 -3.11
N PHE A 316 26.32 10.89 -2.39
CA PHE A 316 26.28 10.77 -0.93
C PHE A 316 25.55 9.52 -0.40
N LEU A 317 25.25 8.52 -1.24
CA LEU A 317 24.44 7.34 -0.91
C LEU A 317 24.84 6.66 0.42
N ALA A 318 26.15 6.58 0.71
CA ALA A 318 26.67 5.92 1.91
C ALA A 318 26.16 6.53 3.24
N TYR A 319 25.64 7.76 3.21
CA TYR A 319 25.16 8.48 4.40
C TYR A 319 23.64 8.48 4.55
N PHE A 320 22.91 7.72 3.71
CA PHE A 320 21.46 7.82 3.56
C PHE A 320 20.67 6.75 4.32
N SER A 321 21.28 5.99 5.22
CA SER A 321 20.60 4.92 5.97
C SER A 321 19.29 5.42 6.60
N ASP A 322 19.35 6.58 7.25
CA ASP A 322 18.24 7.14 8.02
C ASP A 322 17.24 7.91 7.13
N CYS A 323 17.57 8.11 5.86
CA CYS A 323 16.79 8.89 4.91
C CYS A 323 15.97 8.02 3.94
N CYS A 324 16.17 6.70 3.96
CA CYS A 324 15.47 5.77 3.07
C CYS A 324 13.95 5.82 3.22
N SER A 325 13.45 6.07 4.44
CA SER A 325 12.02 6.27 4.72
C SER A 325 11.43 7.46 3.97
N GLN A 326 12.18 8.56 3.88
CA GLN A 326 11.77 9.77 3.15
C GLN A 326 11.76 9.54 1.64
N LEU A 327 12.78 8.87 1.11
CA LEU A 327 12.85 8.52 -0.32
C LEU A 327 11.72 7.56 -0.71
N HIS A 328 11.46 6.55 0.13
CA HIS A 328 10.35 5.63 -0.06
C HIS A 328 9.01 6.38 -0.08
N GLN A 329 8.76 7.25 0.92
CA GLN A 329 7.55 8.06 0.99
C GLN A 329 7.40 9.03 -0.19
N LEU A 330 8.49 9.61 -0.70
CA LEU A 330 8.48 10.43 -1.91
C LEU A 330 7.88 9.68 -3.10
N PHE A 331 8.33 8.45 -3.35
CA PHE A 331 7.78 7.62 -4.42
C PHE A 331 6.29 7.33 -4.19
N LEU A 332 5.92 6.90 -3.00
CA LEU A 332 4.52 6.56 -2.69
C LEU A 332 3.58 7.77 -2.86
N GLN A 333 3.99 8.97 -2.43
CA GLN A 333 3.20 10.18 -2.55
C GLN A 333 3.06 10.69 -3.99
N ILE A 334 4.10 10.56 -4.82
CA ILE A 334 4.01 10.92 -6.24
C ILE A 334 3.01 10.00 -6.95
N TYR A 335 3.16 8.69 -6.78
CA TYR A 335 2.32 7.72 -7.49
C TYR A 335 0.91 7.59 -6.88
N SER A 336 0.67 7.97 -5.62
CA SER A 336 -0.69 8.00 -5.05
C SER A 336 -1.55 9.09 -5.67
N LYS A 337 -0.94 10.20 -6.11
CA LYS A 337 -1.61 11.33 -6.75
C LYS A 337 -1.50 11.32 -8.28
N PHE A 338 -0.87 10.29 -8.87
CA PHE A 338 -0.73 10.19 -10.33
C PHE A 338 -1.56 9.03 -10.89
N PRO A 339 -2.20 9.19 -12.07
CA PRO A 339 -2.90 8.07 -12.70
C PRO A 339 -1.96 6.88 -12.93
N PRO A 340 -2.39 5.65 -12.60
CA PRO A 340 -3.80 5.25 -12.57
C PRO A 340 -4.37 5.07 -11.14
N SER A 341 -3.78 5.68 -10.11
CA SER A 341 -4.32 5.67 -8.75
C SER A 341 -5.79 6.16 -8.70
N LEU A 342 -6.60 5.50 -7.86
CA LEU A 342 -7.99 5.90 -7.61
C LEU A 342 -8.11 7.24 -6.83
N TYR A 343 -6.99 7.71 -6.26
CA TYR A 343 -6.89 8.95 -5.50
C TYR A 343 -6.26 10.08 -6.32
N ALA A 344 -5.88 9.82 -7.58
CA ALA A 344 -5.34 10.84 -8.46
C ALA A 344 -6.42 11.80 -8.95
N PRO A 345 -6.13 13.10 -9.09
CA PRO A 345 -7.03 14.06 -9.71
C PRO A 345 -7.20 13.74 -11.19
N GLU A 346 -8.35 14.12 -11.73
CA GLU A 346 -8.65 13.93 -13.14
C GLU A 346 -7.97 15.01 -14.00
N ILE A 347 -6.98 14.62 -14.80
CA ILE A 347 -6.23 15.51 -15.70
C ILE A 347 -6.38 15.12 -17.18
N LEU A 348 -6.09 16.06 -18.09
CA LEU A 348 -6.05 15.79 -19.53
C LEU A 348 -4.87 14.87 -19.89
N GLU A 349 -5.07 14.03 -20.92
CA GLU A 349 -4.06 13.05 -21.36
C GLU A 349 -2.75 13.70 -21.80
N VAL A 350 -2.82 14.85 -22.49
CA VAL A 350 -1.64 15.62 -22.91
C VAL A 350 -0.77 16.04 -21.72
N HIS A 351 -1.39 16.56 -20.66
CA HIS A 351 -0.67 16.95 -19.43
C HIS A 351 -0.10 15.74 -18.70
N ARG A 352 -0.84 14.63 -18.66
CA ARG A 352 -0.37 13.36 -18.10
C ARG A 352 0.89 12.86 -18.82
N GLU A 353 0.89 12.85 -20.15
CA GLU A 353 2.05 12.45 -20.94
C GLU A 353 3.24 13.38 -20.72
N GLU A 354 3.02 14.69 -20.63
CA GLU A 354 4.09 15.65 -20.39
C GLU A 354 4.75 15.45 -19.02
N ILE A 355 3.96 15.29 -17.95
CA ILE A 355 4.49 15.00 -16.60
C ILE A 355 5.26 13.68 -16.62
N SER A 356 4.72 12.64 -17.24
CA SER A 356 5.37 11.33 -17.32
C SER A 356 6.73 11.42 -18.04
N ARG A 357 6.78 12.03 -19.23
CA ARG A 357 7.99 12.11 -20.05
C ARG A 357 9.06 13.05 -19.49
N VAL A 358 8.66 14.14 -18.82
CA VAL A 358 9.61 15.18 -18.39
C VAL A 358 10.08 14.98 -16.96
N PHE A 359 9.15 14.65 -16.04
CA PHE A 359 9.42 14.50 -14.61
C PHE A 359 9.66 13.05 -14.19
N LEU A 360 8.72 12.13 -14.45
CA LEU A 360 8.86 10.74 -13.96
C LEU A 360 10.07 10.02 -14.57
N VAL A 361 10.34 10.26 -15.87
CA VAL A 361 11.57 9.77 -16.52
C VAL A 361 12.84 10.34 -15.88
N ALA A 362 12.82 11.56 -15.36
CA ALA A 362 13.98 12.15 -14.69
C ALA A 362 14.19 11.58 -13.27
N LEU A 363 13.12 11.10 -12.63
CA LEU A 363 13.16 10.48 -11.31
C LEU A 363 13.52 8.98 -11.38
N ASP A 364 13.18 8.29 -12.46
CA ASP A 364 13.40 6.85 -12.66
C ASP A 364 14.84 6.34 -12.35
N PRO A 365 15.93 7.06 -12.70
CA PRO A 365 17.29 6.63 -12.37
C PRO A 365 17.55 6.50 -10.88
N LEU A 366 16.78 7.17 -10.02
CA LEU A 366 16.93 7.13 -8.57
C LEU A 366 16.74 5.70 -8.04
N ILE A 367 15.77 4.94 -8.56
CA ILE A 367 15.54 3.55 -8.14
C ILE A 367 16.78 2.71 -8.44
N ASN A 368 17.33 2.81 -9.65
CA ASN A 368 18.53 2.06 -10.05
C ASN A 368 19.73 2.32 -9.14
N GLN A 369 19.90 3.56 -8.65
CA GLN A 369 20.97 3.90 -7.70
C GLN A 369 20.74 3.33 -6.30
N LEU A 370 19.47 3.16 -5.91
CA LEU A 370 19.08 2.66 -4.59
C LEU A 370 19.01 1.12 -4.51
N LEU A 371 18.90 0.41 -5.64
CA LEU A 371 18.86 -1.06 -5.68
C LEU A 371 20.02 -1.73 -4.92
N PRO A 372 21.31 -1.34 -5.06
CA PRO A 372 22.40 -1.97 -4.30
C PRO A 372 22.43 -1.56 -2.81
N PHE A 373 21.55 -0.67 -2.35
CA PHE A 373 21.60 -0.10 -1.00
C PHE A 373 20.69 -0.85 -0.01
N SER A 374 21.28 -1.67 0.87
CA SER A 374 20.56 -2.50 1.86
C SER A 374 19.53 -1.73 2.71
N PRO A 375 19.82 -0.53 3.25
CA PRO A 375 18.83 0.21 4.06
C PRO A 375 17.56 0.57 3.27
N PHE A 376 17.68 0.79 1.96
CA PHE A 376 16.51 1.06 1.12
C PHE A 376 15.68 -0.21 0.90
N MET A 377 16.32 -1.36 0.64
CA MET A 377 15.64 -2.65 0.58
C MET A 377 14.88 -2.95 1.87
N GLU A 378 15.52 -2.75 3.03
CA GLU A 378 14.92 -2.97 4.35
C GLU A 378 13.68 -2.09 4.57
N GLN A 379 13.74 -0.84 4.13
CA GLN A 379 12.60 0.07 4.21
C GLN A 379 11.45 -0.38 3.30
N VAL A 380 11.74 -0.81 2.06
CA VAL A 380 10.72 -1.19 1.08
C VAL A 380 10.07 -2.54 1.39
N LEU A 381 10.83 -3.50 1.94
CA LEU A 381 10.37 -4.86 2.28
C LEU A 381 9.98 -5.03 3.76
N SER A 382 9.72 -3.93 4.47
CA SER A 382 9.31 -3.97 5.88
C SER A 382 7.91 -4.60 6.06
N GLU A 383 7.78 -5.52 7.02
CA GLU A 383 6.52 -6.21 7.33
C GLU A 383 5.43 -5.28 7.90
N LYS A 384 5.84 -4.18 8.56
CA LYS A 384 4.94 -3.26 9.28
C LYS A 384 4.91 -1.88 8.66
N LEU A 385 4.69 -1.81 7.36
CA LEU A 385 4.63 -0.52 6.67
C LEU A 385 3.41 0.34 7.06
N GLY A 386 2.29 -0.29 7.47
CA GLY A 386 1.10 0.42 7.94
C GLY A 386 0.58 1.49 6.96
N LEU A 387 0.70 1.22 5.64
CA LEU A 387 0.45 2.24 4.61
C LEU A 387 -1.02 2.64 4.55
N PRO A 388 -1.31 3.95 4.39
CA PRO A 388 -2.67 4.41 4.13
C PRO A 388 -3.18 3.86 2.79
N PRO A 389 -4.52 3.75 2.61
CA PRO A 389 -5.12 3.13 1.42
C PRO A 389 -4.61 3.69 0.08
N GLU A 390 -4.34 5.00 0.03
CA GLU A 390 -3.84 5.71 -1.15
C GLU A 390 -2.40 5.33 -1.56
N GLN A 391 -1.61 4.77 -0.64
CA GLN A 391 -0.22 4.38 -0.87
C GLN A 391 -0.03 2.88 -1.16
N GLN A 392 -1.08 2.06 -1.03
CA GLN A 392 -0.98 0.60 -1.20
C GLN A 392 -0.77 0.20 -2.67
N LEU A 393 -1.47 0.84 -3.62
CA LEU A 393 -1.20 0.65 -5.05
C LEU A 393 0.20 1.15 -5.43
N PRO A 394 0.63 2.39 -5.06
CA PRO A 394 1.99 2.85 -5.27
C PRO A 394 3.07 1.89 -4.77
N GLN A 395 2.88 1.26 -3.61
CA GLN A 395 3.80 0.25 -3.10
C GLN A 395 3.86 -0.98 -4.02
N CYS A 396 2.70 -1.48 -4.47
CA CYS A 396 2.64 -2.61 -5.40
C CYS A 396 3.37 -2.29 -6.72
N LEU A 397 3.12 -1.10 -7.28
CA LEU A 397 3.78 -0.65 -8.52
C LEU A 397 5.29 -0.41 -8.35
N LEU A 398 5.72 0.06 -7.19
CA LEU A 398 7.14 0.20 -6.85
C LEU A 398 7.83 -1.17 -6.83
N LEU A 399 7.22 -2.18 -6.21
CA LEU A 399 7.77 -3.55 -6.18
C LEU A 399 7.88 -4.14 -7.59
N VAL A 400 6.86 -3.95 -8.44
CA VAL A 400 6.92 -4.36 -9.85
C VAL A 400 8.06 -3.64 -10.59
N THR A 401 8.19 -2.32 -10.40
CA THR A 401 9.28 -1.54 -11.01
C THR A 401 10.66 -2.01 -10.57
N ILE A 402 10.79 -2.39 -9.30
CA ILE A 402 12.02 -2.97 -8.76
C ILE A 402 12.31 -4.32 -9.44
N MET A 403 11.32 -5.22 -9.56
CA MET A 403 11.48 -6.53 -10.22
C MET A 403 11.98 -6.37 -11.66
N ASP A 404 11.38 -5.45 -12.43
CA ASP A 404 11.80 -5.19 -13.81
C ASP A 404 13.26 -4.77 -13.90
N LYS A 405 13.68 -3.84 -13.04
CA LYS A 405 15.05 -3.32 -13.03
C LYS A 405 16.05 -4.33 -12.46
N LEU A 406 15.64 -5.14 -11.49
CA LEU A 406 16.48 -6.10 -10.78
C LEU A 406 17.00 -7.21 -11.69
N SER A 407 16.21 -7.63 -12.70
CA SER A 407 16.62 -8.61 -13.71
C SER A 407 17.92 -8.24 -14.45
N SER A 408 18.24 -6.94 -14.53
CA SER A 408 19.43 -6.41 -15.20
C SER A 408 20.62 -6.15 -14.25
N GLN A 409 20.45 -6.36 -12.93
CA GLN A 409 21.46 -6.05 -11.92
C GLN A 409 22.41 -7.23 -11.65
N PRO A 410 23.60 -6.98 -11.04
CA PRO A 410 24.50 -8.04 -10.61
C PRO A 410 23.86 -9.01 -9.60
N GLU A 411 24.33 -10.26 -9.56
CA GLU A 411 23.81 -11.33 -8.69
C GLU A 411 23.79 -10.95 -7.19
N GLU A 412 24.78 -10.19 -6.73
CA GLU A 412 24.84 -9.70 -5.34
C GLU A 412 23.63 -8.83 -4.99
N VAL A 413 23.23 -7.96 -5.92
CA VAL A 413 22.06 -7.07 -5.77
C VAL A 413 20.78 -7.90 -5.87
N GLN A 414 20.68 -8.84 -6.80
CA GLN A 414 19.50 -9.72 -6.88
C GLN A 414 19.32 -10.54 -5.60
N THR A 415 20.42 -11.05 -5.05
CA THR A 415 20.42 -11.84 -3.80
C THR A 415 19.91 -11.00 -2.64
N LEU A 416 20.37 -9.75 -2.50
CA LEU A 416 19.91 -8.82 -1.45
C LEU A 416 18.39 -8.72 -1.36
N TRP A 417 17.71 -8.58 -2.51
CA TRP A 417 16.25 -8.43 -2.57
C TRP A 417 15.48 -9.76 -2.50
N ASN A 418 16.03 -10.84 -3.07
CA ASN A 418 15.36 -12.14 -3.11
C ASN A 418 15.45 -12.90 -1.78
N THR A 419 16.53 -12.76 -1.02
CA THR A 419 16.58 -13.32 0.34
C THR A 419 15.91 -12.41 1.36
N GLY A 420 16.07 -11.08 1.19
CA GLY A 420 15.60 -10.10 2.16
C GLY A 420 16.19 -10.31 3.56
N LYS A 421 15.74 -9.49 4.53
CA LYS A 421 15.98 -9.73 5.97
C LYS A 421 14.71 -10.24 6.67
N SER A 422 13.56 -9.66 6.32
CA SER A 422 12.22 -10.01 6.83
C SER A 422 11.40 -10.74 5.78
N LEU A 423 11.15 -10.07 4.64
CA LEU A 423 10.40 -10.61 3.51
C LEU A 423 11.27 -10.66 2.26
N SER A 424 11.04 -11.67 1.43
CA SER A 424 11.54 -11.69 0.05
C SER A 424 10.76 -10.70 -0.82
N LEU A 425 11.36 -10.26 -1.93
CA LEU A 425 10.67 -9.45 -2.93
C LEU A 425 9.37 -10.12 -3.44
N PHE A 426 9.37 -11.44 -3.62
CA PHE A 426 8.18 -12.20 -4.03
C PHE A 426 7.06 -12.13 -2.97
N SER A 427 7.40 -12.41 -1.71
CA SER A 427 6.44 -12.36 -0.60
C SER A 427 5.87 -10.96 -0.42
N ALA A 428 6.72 -9.94 -0.51
CA ALA A 428 6.30 -8.54 -0.43
C ALA A 428 5.36 -8.15 -1.57
N LEU A 429 5.58 -8.64 -2.79
CA LEU A 429 4.68 -8.39 -3.93
C LEU A 429 3.30 -9.01 -3.68
N PHE A 430 3.22 -10.28 -3.28
CA PHE A 430 1.94 -10.94 -3.00
C PHE A 430 1.18 -10.25 -1.87
N PHE A 431 1.89 -9.86 -0.81
CA PHE A 431 1.32 -9.07 0.28
C PHE A 431 0.80 -7.72 -0.20
N SER A 432 1.60 -6.94 -0.93
CA SER A 432 1.19 -5.62 -1.43
C SER A 432 0.04 -5.70 -2.44
N PHE A 433 0.01 -6.75 -3.27
CA PHE A 433 -1.06 -7.01 -4.23
C PHE A 433 -2.40 -7.27 -3.53
N GLN A 434 -2.40 -8.03 -2.44
CA GLN A 434 -3.58 -8.27 -1.61
C GLN A 434 -4.16 -6.97 -1.04
N GLN A 435 -3.31 -5.98 -0.77
CA GLN A 435 -3.71 -4.67 -0.23
C GLN A 435 -4.32 -3.73 -1.30
N CYS A 436 -4.56 -4.17 -2.53
CA CYS A 436 -5.12 -3.35 -3.61
C CYS A 436 -6.56 -3.72 -4.02
N PRO A 437 -7.53 -3.90 -3.09
CA PRO A 437 -8.86 -4.41 -3.45
C PRO A 437 -9.66 -3.43 -4.31
N GLY A 438 -9.46 -2.12 -4.15
CA GLY A 438 -10.17 -1.11 -4.95
C GLY A 438 -9.76 -1.16 -6.42
N GLU A 439 -8.46 -1.26 -6.66
CA GLU A 439 -7.84 -1.32 -7.98
C GLU A 439 -8.00 -2.68 -8.67
N LEU A 440 -8.30 -3.73 -7.90
CA LEU A 440 -8.68 -5.04 -8.43
C LEU A 440 -10.18 -5.11 -8.77
N SER A 441 -11.02 -4.38 -8.03
CA SER A 441 -12.47 -4.34 -8.26
C SER A 441 -12.86 -3.39 -9.40
N LEU A 442 -12.07 -2.34 -9.63
CA LEU A 442 -12.27 -1.36 -10.69
C LEU A 442 -11.17 -1.50 -11.74
N PRO A 443 -11.47 -1.42 -13.06
CA PRO A 443 -10.45 -1.50 -14.08
C PRO A 443 -9.52 -0.28 -14.02
N VAL A 444 -8.41 -0.43 -13.33
CA VAL A 444 -7.25 0.45 -13.40
C VAL A 444 -6.49 0.09 -14.67
N CYS A 445 -6.47 1.00 -15.64
CA CYS A 445 -5.84 0.77 -16.94
C CYS A 445 -4.35 1.13 -16.86
N LEU A 446 -3.51 0.11 -16.78
CA LEU A 446 -2.06 0.24 -16.85
C LEU A 446 -1.59 0.07 -18.31
N PRO A 447 -0.51 0.75 -18.72
CA PRO A 447 0.05 0.56 -20.05
C PRO A 447 0.65 -0.84 -20.17
N GLU A 448 0.30 -1.55 -21.24
CA GLU A 448 0.89 -2.85 -21.57
C GLU A 448 2.38 -2.72 -21.91
N VAL A 449 3.16 -3.76 -21.59
CA VAL A 449 4.53 -3.93 -22.09
C VAL A 449 4.45 -4.29 -23.57
N VAL A 450 4.52 -3.27 -24.43
CA VAL A 450 4.43 -3.44 -25.87
C VAL A 450 5.63 -4.24 -26.39
N SER A 451 5.41 -5.46 -26.87
CA SER A 451 6.29 -6.08 -27.86
C SER A 451 6.37 -5.18 -29.09
N THR A 452 7.58 -4.77 -29.48
CA THR A 452 7.85 -3.76 -30.53
C THR A 452 6.85 -3.79 -31.69
N GLY A 453 5.98 -2.77 -31.78
CA GLY A 453 5.14 -2.50 -32.96
C GLY A 453 3.61 -2.56 -32.79
N GLN A 454 3.06 -2.87 -31.60
CA GLN A 454 1.60 -2.83 -31.36
C GLN A 454 1.17 -1.62 -30.50
N PRO A 455 -0.06 -1.10 -30.64
CA PRO A 455 -0.56 -0.06 -29.75
C PRO A 455 -0.75 -0.62 -28.33
N ALA A 456 -0.33 0.13 -27.30
CA ALA A 456 -0.49 -0.27 -25.91
C ALA A 456 -1.97 -0.43 -25.57
N VAL A 457 -2.40 -1.64 -25.19
CA VAL A 457 -3.76 -1.89 -24.74
C VAL A 457 -3.84 -1.62 -23.23
N PRO A 458 -4.92 -0.96 -22.74
CA PRO A 458 -5.12 -0.83 -21.30
C PRO A 458 -5.39 -2.21 -20.68
N ILE A 459 -4.56 -2.59 -19.70
CA ILE A 459 -4.68 -3.87 -18.98
C ILE A 459 -5.00 -3.65 -17.50
N THR A 460 -5.61 -4.64 -16.85
CA THR A 460 -5.97 -4.60 -15.42
C THR A 460 -4.73 -4.73 -14.52
N LEU A 461 -4.85 -4.33 -13.26
CA LEU A 461 -3.79 -4.54 -12.26
C LEU A 461 -3.38 -6.02 -12.14
N TYR A 462 -4.35 -6.93 -12.14
CA TYR A 462 -4.09 -8.37 -12.10
C TYR A 462 -3.19 -8.81 -13.25
N HIS A 463 -3.57 -8.44 -14.49
CA HIS A 463 -2.81 -8.84 -15.67
C HIS A 463 -1.42 -8.21 -15.67
N TYR A 464 -1.31 -6.93 -15.33
CA TYR A 464 -0.03 -6.23 -15.21
C TYR A 464 0.92 -6.95 -14.25
N VAL A 465 0.50 -7.16 -12.99
CA VAL A 465 1.33 -7.81 -11.98
C VAL A 465 1.71 -9.23 -12.40
N CYS A 466 0.77 -10.00 -12.97
CA CYS A 466 1.02 -11.36 -13.43
C CYS A 466 2.11 -11.43 -14.51
N VAL A 467 2.05 -10.55 -15.51
CA VAL A 467 3.05 -10.52 -16.61
C VAL A 467 4.43 -10.17 -16.08
N HIS A 468 4.55 -9.12 -15.26
CA HIS A 468 5.82 -8.69 -14.71
C HIS A 468 6.41 -9.72 -13.72
N LEU A 469 5.57 -10.34 -12.88
CA LEU A 469 5.99 -11.44 -12.00
C LEU A 469 6.50 -12.64 -12.80
N CYS A 470 5.79 -13.06 -13.86
CA CYS A 470 6.22 -14.16 -14.72
C CYS A 470 7.53 -13.82 -15.45
N SER A 471 7.68 -12.59 -15.94
CA SER A 471 8.92 -12.11 -16.57
C SER A 471 10.10 -12.17 -15.60
N PHE A 472 9.91 -11.75 -14.34
CA PHE A 472 10.95 -11.83 -13.33
C PHE A 472 11.30 -13.27 -12.95
N ILE A 473 10.30 -14.15 -12.79
CA ILE A 473 10.48 -15.59 -12.56
C ILE A 473 11.34 -16.20 -13.68
N ALA A 474 11.08 -15.85 -14.94
CA ALA A 474 11.85 -16.34 -16.08
C ALA A 474 13.33 -15.90 -16.07
N SER A 475 13.64 -14.79 -15.39
CA SER A 475 15.01 -14.26 -15.20
C SER A 475 15.67 -14.67 -13.88
N THR A 476 14.97 -15.40 -13.01
CA THR A 476 15.43 -15.73 -11.65
C THR A 476 16.56 -16.76 -11.69
N LEU A 477 17.60 -16.54 -10.88
CA LEU A 477 18.75 -17.46 -10.77
C LEU A 477 18.38 -18.73 -9.99
N PRO A 478 18.99 -19.90 -10.30
CA PRO A 478 18.71 -21.14 -9.58
C PRO A 478 18.95 -21.08 -8.06
N SER A 479 19.88 -20.23 -7.61
CA SER A 479 20.19 -20.01 -6.19
C SER A 479 19.03 -19.36 -5.41
N HIS A 480 18.13 -18.65 -6.09
CA HIS A 480 16.98 -17.97 -5.49
C HIS A 480 15.66 -18.73 -5.68
N PHE A 481 15.71 -19.89 -6.33
CA PHE A 481 14.53 -20.69 -6.64
C PHE A 481 13.78 -21.19 -5.39
N PRO A 482 14.46 -21.62 -4.29
CA PRO A 482 13.75 -22.03 -3.08
C PRO A 482 12.87 -20.89 -2.51
N GLN A 483 13.35 -19.64 -2.52
CA GLN A 483 12.62 -18.48 -2.03
C GLN A 483 11.36 -18.22 -2.88
N LEU A 484 11.45 -18.42 -4.20
CA LEU A 484 10.30 -18.36 -5.10
C LEU A 484 9.27 -19.45 -4.76
N GLU A 485 9.70 -20.70 -4.58
CA GLU A 485 8.79 -21.81 -4.23
C GLU A 485 8.08 -21.58 -2.89
N TYR A 486 8.82 -21.09 -1.88
CA TYR A 486 8.23 -20.73 -0.59
C TYR A 486 7.20 -19.60 -0.73
N ALA A 487 7.53 -18.53 -1.46
CA ALA A 487 6.62 -17.40 -1.64
C ALA A 487 5.36 -17.79 -2.43
N LEU A 488 5.49 -18.64 -3.45
CA LEU A 488 4.34 -19.17 -4.21
C LEU A 488 3.47 -20.05 -3.33
N LEU A 489 4.05 -20.96 -2.55
CA LEU A 489 3.30 -21.85 -1.67
C LEU A 489 2.58 -21.06 -0.58
N ASP A 490 3.26 -20.11 0.07
CA ASP A 490 2.67 -19.24 1.09
C ASP A 490 1.50 -18.43 0.52
N ALA A 491 1.67 -17.84 -0.66
CA ALA A 491 0.61 -17.09 -1.34
C ALA A 491 -0.58 -17.98 -1.76
N VAL A 492 -0.35 -19.23 -2.17
CA VAL A 492 -1.41 -20.20 -2.47
C VAL A 492 -2.19 -20.58 -1.22
N LEU A 493 -1.51 -20.76 -0.09
CA LEU A 493 -2.09 -21.12 1.20
C LEU A 493 -2.71 -19.94 1.95
N GLY A 494 -2.46 -18.71 1.51
CA GLY A 494 -2.99 -17.49 2.10
C GLY A 494 -4.51 -17.35 1.98
N SER A 495 -5.09 -16.47 2.81
CA SER A 495 -6.54 -16.25 2.90
C SER A 495 -7.13 -15.47 1.71
N SER A 496 -6.30 -14.77 0.94
CA SER A 496 -6.72 -13.99 -0.22
C SER A 496 -6.87 -14.87 -1.47
N MET A 497 -8.12 -15.09 -1.89
CA MET A 497 -8.41 -15.86 -3.11
C MET A 497 -7.74 -15.30 -4.36
N ILE A 498 -7.72 -13.97 -4.53
CA ILE A 498 -7.13 -13.33 -5.73
C ILE A 498 -5.61 -13.45 -5.75
N THR A 499 -4.96 -13.37 -4.58
CA THR A 499 -3.51 -13.58 -4.44
C THR A 499 -3.14 -15.04 -4.66
N SER A 500 -3.93 -15.96 -4.09
CA SER A 500 -3.78 -17.40 -4.32
C SER A 500 -3.91 -17.74 -5.80
N LEU A 501 -4.90 -17.15 -6.51
CA LEU A 501 -5.04 -17.31 -7.95
C LEU A 501 -3.84 -16.76 -8.74
N LEU A 502 -3.35 -15.57 -8.40
CA LEU A 502 -2.14 -14.99 -9.01
C LEU A 502 -0.91 -15.90 -8.82
N ALA A 503 -0.74 -16.46 -7.62
CA ALA A 503 0.33 -17.41 -7.33
C ALA A 503 0.17 -18.70 -8.15
N MET A 504 -1.04 -19.27 -8.24
CA MET A 504 -1.30 -20.44 -9.09
C MET A 504 -1.05 -20.17 -10.58
N ASP A 505 -1.44 -19.01 -11.09
CA ASP A 505 -1.21 -18.61 -12.48
C ASP A 505 0.28 -18.48 -12.79
N SER A 506 1.03 -17.86 -11.87
CA SER A 506 2.49 -17.72 -11.96
C SER A 506 3.21 -19.06 -11.84
N TRP A 507 2.72 -19.96 -10.99
CA TRP A 507 3.24 -21.33 -10.87
C TRP A 507 2.94 -22.17 -12.09
N CYS A 508 1.75 -22.02 -12.70
CA CYS A 508 1.44 -22.64 -13.98
C CYS A 508 2.37 -22.10 -15.08
N PHE A 509 2.63 -20.80 -15.13
CA PHE A 509 3.63 -20.23 -16.04
C PHE A 509 4.99 -20.91 -15.85
N LEU A 510 5.47 -21.00 -14.61
CA LEU A 510 6.72 -21.67 -14.27
C LEU A 510 6.74 -23.13 -14.74
N ALA A 511 5.64 -23.86 -14.59
CA ALA A 511 5.50 -25.23 -15.07
C ALA A 511 5.50 -25.35 -16.61
N ARG A 512 5.06 -24.33 -17.37
CA ARG A 512 5.20 -24.29 -18.85
C ARG A 512 6.59 -23.93 -19.29
N TYR A 513 7.19 -22.97 -18.58
CA TYR A 513 8.47 -22.38 -18.95
C TYR A 513 9.65 -23.28 -18.57
N GLY A 514 9.54 -23.99 -17.44
CA GLY A 514 10.53 -24.92 -16.93
C GLY A 514 10.54 -26.29 -17.61
N THR A 515 11.32 -27.23 -17.08
CA THR A 515 11.41 -28.59 -17.63
C THR A 515 10.20 -29.44 -17.24
N ALA A 516 9.92 -30.48 -18.04
CA ALA A 516 8.87 -31.45 -17.71
C ALA A 516 9.13 -32.17 -16.38
N GLU A 517 10.40 -32.33 -15.98
CA GLU A 517 10.79 -32.92 -14.69
C GLU A 517 10.47 -31.98 -13.53
N LEU A 518 10.67 -30.67 -13.71
CA LEU A 518 10.31 -29.67 -12.70
C LEU A 518 8.80 -29.64 -12.45
N CYS A 519 8.01 -29.65 -13.53
CA CYS A 519 6.54 -29.75 -13.42
C CYS A 519 6.13 -31.02 -12.68
N ALA A 520 6.71 -32.18 -13.04
CA ALA A 520 6.46 -33.44 -12.34
C ALA A 520 6.85 -33.35 -10.86
N HIS A 521 8.01 -32.78 -10.54
CA HIS A 521 8.46 -32.60 -9.15
C HIS A 521 7.46 -31.78 -8.33
N HIS A 522 7.02 -30.62 -8.83
CA HIS A 522 6.02 -29.79 -8.17
C HIS A 522 4.70 -30.53 -7.97
N VAL A 523 4.20 -31.25 -9.00
CA VAL A 523 2.99 -32.08 -8.87
C VAL A 523 3.12 -33.10 -7.74
N HIS A 524 4.27 -33.78 -7.62
CA HIS A 524 4.52 -34.73 -6.55
C HIS A 524 4.55 -34.08 -5.17
N VAL A 525 5.19 -32.91 -5.03
CA VAL A 525 5.24 -32.16 -3.77
C VAL A 525 3.83 -31.76 -3.34
N ILE A 526 3.04 -31.15 -4.22
CA ILE A 526 1.67 -30.74 -3.91
C ILE A 526 0.79 -31.95 -3.56
N ALA A 527 0.93 -33.07 -4.28
CA ALA A 527 0.20 -34.30 -3.96
C ALA A 527 0.60 -34.88 -2.58
N HIS A 528 1.88 -34.84 -2.21
CA HIS A 528 2.32 -35.24 -0.87
C HIS A 528 1.76 -34.31 0.23
N LEU A 529 1.71 -33.00 0.00
CA LEU A 529 1.12 -32.05 0.94
C LEU A 529 -0.37 -32.33 1.14
N LEU A 530 -1.11 -32.59 0.06
CA LEU A 530 -2.52 -32.97 0.12
C LEU A 530 -2.72 -34.31 0.88
N LYS A 531 -1.86 -35.30 0.64
CA LYS A 531 -1.91 -36.59 1.35
C LYS A 531 -1.65 -36.43 2.86
N ALA A 532 -0.75 -35.53 3.24
CA ALA A 532 -0.36 -35.31 4.63
C ALA A 532 -1.38 -34.48 5.44
N TRP A 533 -2.29 -33.76 4.77
CA TRP A 533 -3.22 -32.85 5.44
C TRP A 533 -4.41 -33.60 6.05
N PRO A 534 -4.69 -33.48 7.36
CA PRO A 534 -5.68 -34.32 8.04
C PRO A 534 -7.12 -33.81 7.95
N SER A 535 -7.35 -32.58 7.50
CA SER A 535 -8.65 -31.89 7.56
C SER A 535 -8.97 -31.13 6.28
N ASP A 536 -10.24 -31.17 5.87
CA ASP A 536 -10.74 -30.33 4.79
C ASP A 536 -10.74 -28.86 5.23
N CYS A 537 -9.93 -28.04 4.57
CA CYS A 537 -9.88 -26.59 4.76
C CYS A 537 -9.70 -25.88 3.41
N TYR A 538 -9.80 -24.54 3.42
CA TYR A 538 -9.66 -23.76 2.19
C TYR A 538 -8.27 -23.92 1.57
N GLN A 539 -7.22 -24.12 2.38
CA GLN A 539 -5.85 -24.36 1.88
C GLN A 539 -5.76 -25.66 1.07
N VAL A 540 -6.38 -26.74 1.56
CA VAL A 540 -6.45 -28.02 0.83
C VAL A 540 -7.20 -27.83 -0.49
N SER A 541 -8.26 -27.02 -0.50
CA SER A 541 -8.99 -26.68 -1.72
C SER A 541 -8.11 -25.92 -2.72
N ALA A 542 -7.34 -24.93 -2.26
CA ALA A 542 -6.41 -24.17 -3.09
C ALA A 542 -5.31 -25.07 -3.68
N LEU A 543 -4.67 -25.90 -2.85
CA LEU A 543 -3.69 -26.89 -3.30
C LEU A 543 -4.30 -27.89 -4.29
N GLY A 544 -5.54 -28.32 -4.09
CA GLY A 544 -6.26 -29.20 -4.99
C GLY A 544 -6.51 -28.58 -6.37
N VAL A 545 -6.86 -27.29 -6.42
CA VAL A 545 -7.00 -26.53 -7.68
C VAL A 545 -5.64 -26.40 -8.38
N LEU A 546 -4.57 -26.08 -7.65
CA LEU A 546 -3.22 -26.02 -8.20
C LEU A 546 -2.80 -27.38 -8.77
N LEU A 547 -2.96 -28.47 -8.02
CA LEU A 547 -2.63 -29.83 -8.47
C LEU A 547 -3.35 -30.16 -9.77
N ARG A 548 -4.66 -29.88 -9.83
CA ARG A 548 -5.48 -30.13 -11.02
C ARG A 548 -4.91 -29.41 -12.24
N ARG A 549 -4.52 -28.14 -12.08
CA ARG A 549 -3.97 -27.32 -13.17
C ARG A 549 -2.60 -27.79 -13.62
N LEU A 550 -1.70 -28.10 -12.69
CA LEU A 550 -0.35 -28.58 -13.00
C LEU A 550 -0.37 -29.96 -13.67
N LEU A 551 -1.27 -30.85 -13.27
CA LEU A 551 -1.36 -32.19 -13.85
C LEU A 551 -1.70 -32.17 -15.35
N PHE A 552 -2.49 -31.20 -15.82
CA PHE A 552 -2.76 -31.00 -17.26
C PHE A 552 -1.52 -30.66 -18.08
N MET A 553 -0.45 -30.24 -17.42
CA MET A 553 0.79 -29.76 -18.05
C MET A 553 1.91 -30.80 -17.95
N MET A 554 1.66 -31.87 -17.21
CA MET A 554 2.57 -32.97 -16.97
C MET A 554 2.64 -33.89 -18.19
N ALA A 555 3.85 -34.28 -18.58
CA ALA A 555 4.08 -35.19 -19.71
C ALA A 555 3.47 -36.60 -19.44
N PRO A 556 3.01 -37.32 -20.48
CA PRO A 556 2.34 -38.62 -20.32
C PRO A 556 3.15 -39.66 -19.54
N ASP A 557 4.47 -39.74 -19.75
CA ASP A 557 5.33 -40.70 -19.05
C ASP A 557 5.35 -40.42 -17.53
N HIS A 558 5.42 -39.14 -17.15
CA HIS A 558 5.37 -38.75 -15.75
C HIS A 558 3.96 -38.98 -15.17
N GLN A 559 2.88 -38.86 -15.94
CA GLN A 559 1.52 -39.19 -15.46
C GLN A 559 1.40 -40.67 -15.05
N VAL A 560 2.06 -41.57 -15.79
CA VAL A 560 2.14 -43.00 -15.45
C VAL A 560 2.93 -43.18 -14.15
N GLU A 561 4.07 -42.50 -13.99
CA GLU A 561 4.85 -42.49 -12.75
C GLU A 561 4.03 -42.00 -11.55
N PHE A 562 3.24 -40.93 -11.74
CA PHE A 562 2.35 -40.39 -10.72
C PHE A 562 1.32 -41.43 -10.25
N ALA A 563 0.68 -42.13 -11.19
CA ALA A 563 -0.27 -43.19 -10.87
C ALA A 563 0.38 -44.39 -10.15
N HIS A 564 1.64 -44.69 -10.47
CA HIS A 564 2.41 -45.71 -9.75
C HIS A 564 2.81 -45.28 -8.33
N LYS A 565 3.12 -44.00 -8.14
CA LYS A 565 3.55 -43.46 -6.84
C LYS A 565 2.36 -43.21 -5.89
N PHE A 566 1.22 -42.80 -6.43
CA PHE A 566 -0.04 -42.63 -5.71
C PHE A 566 -1.05 -43.66 -6.19
N LEU A 567 -0.83 -44.93 -5.83
CA LEU A 567 -1.69 -46.05 -6.25
C LEU A 567 -3.18 -45.75 -5.96
N PRO A 568 -4.07 -45.77 -6.97
CA PRO A 568 -5.50 -45.47 -6.82
C PRO A 568 -6.25 -46.42 -5.86
N GLU A 569 -5.73 -47.62 -5.66
CA GLU A 569 -6.34 -48.65 -4.82
C GLU A 569 -6.09 -48.43 -3.32
N GLU A 570 -5.09 -47.64 -2.97
CA GLU A 570 -4.75 -47.35 -1.58
C GLU A 570 -5.66 -46.26 -1.00
N VAL A 571 -6.33 -46.58 0.11
CA VAL A 571 -7.29 -45.68 0.77
C VAL A 571 -6.67 -44.34 1.15
N GLU A 572 -5.40 -44.32 1.56
CA GLU A 572 -4.69 -43.08 1.91
C GLU A 572 -4.48 -42.14 0.72
N ASN A 573 -4.39 -42.68 -0.50
CA ASN A 573 -4.18 -41.88 -1.70
C ASN A 573 -5.49 -41.29 -2.25
N LEU A 574 -6.66 -41.73 -1.77
CA LEU A 574 -7.96 -41.17 -2.16
C LEU A 574 -8.04 -39.67 -1.85
N ALA A 575 -7.37 -39.21 -0.79
CA ALA A 575 -7.27 -37.79 -0.43
C ALA A 575 -6.57 -36.95 -1.51
N VAL A 576 -5.67 -37.55 -2.30
CA VAL A 576 -5.04 -36.90 -3.46
C VAL A 576 -5.97 -36.97 -4.66
N TRP A 577 -6.51 -38.16 -4.94
CA TRP A 577 -7.32 -38.44 -6.12
C TRP A 577 -8.64 -37.67 -6.16
N GLN A 578 -9.21 -37.25 -5.02
CA GLN A 578 -10.39 -36.38 -4.99
C GLN A 578 -10.14 -34.99 -5.62
N HIS A 579 -8.89 -34.55 -5.68
CA HIS A 579 -8.54 -33.24 -6.26
C HIS A 579 -8.09 -33.33 -7.73
N VAL A 580 -7.77 -34.54 -8.20
CA VAL A 580 -7.28 -34.79 -9.56
C VAL A 580 -8.43 -34.82 -10.57
N SER A 581 -8.28 -34.10 -11.69
CA SER A 581 -9.16 -34.29 -12.84
C SER A 581 -8.63 -35.39 -13.73
N LEU A 582 -9.37 -36.50 -13.86
CA LEU A 582 -8.98 -37.63 -14.71
C LEU A 582 -8.89 -37.25 -16.20
N ARG A 583 -9.49 -36.13 -16.61
CA ARG A 583 -9.34 -35.57 -17.96
C ARG A 583 -7.90 -35.20 -18.32
N ALA A 584 -7.05 -34.93 -17.33
CA ALA A 584 -5.63 -34.65 -17.56
C ALA A 584 -4.84 -35.90 -18.00
N LEU A 585 -5.31 -37.10 -17.62
CA LEU A 585 -4.64 -38.36 -17.94
C LEU A 585 -4.89 -38.80 -19.38
N ASN A 586 -3.91 -39.49 -19.96
CA ASN A 586 -4.06 -40.22 -21.22
C ASN A 586 -5.27 -41.20 -21.15
N PRO A 587 -6.11 -41.30 -22.20
CA PRO A 587 -7.27 -42.20 -22.27
C PRO A 587 -7.10 -43.61 -21.68
N ASP A 588 -6.00 -44.31 -21.98
CA ASP A 588 -5.79 -45.69 -21.50
C ASP A 588 -5.60 -45.73 -19.97
N LEU A 589 -4.73 -44.84 -19.47
CA LEU A 589 -4.49 -44.69 -18.03
C LEU A 589 -5.74 -44.18 -17.30
N ARG A 590 -6.49 -43.26 -17.93
CA ARG A 590 -7.74 -42.70 -17.39
C ARG A 590 -8.75 -43.80 -17.09
N LYS A 591 -8.99 -44.70 -18.05
CA LYS A 591 -9.96 -45.80 -17.89
C LYS A 591 -9.54 -46.74 -16.77
N GLN A 592 -8.26 -47.11 -16.72
CA GLN A 592 -7.71 -47.97 -15.68
C GLN A 592 -7.85 -47.33 -14.28
N VAL A 593 -7.40 -46.08 -14.13
CA VAL A 593 -7.44 -45.35 -12.86
C VAL A 593 -8.89 -45.13 -12.40
N ALA A 594 -9.80 -44.75 -13.28
CA ALA A 594 -11.22 -44.56 -12.94
C ALA A 594 -11.84 -45.84 -12.37
N GLY A 595 -11.59 -46.99 -12.99
CA GLY A 595 -12.07 -48.28 -12.50
C GLY A 595 -11.52 -48.62 -11.11
N GLN A 596 -10.20 -48.46 -10.92
CA GLN A 596 -9.54 -48.71 -9.62
C GLN A 596 -10.05 -47.79 -8.51
N LEU A 597 -10.21 -46.49 -8.80
CA LEU A 597 -10.77 -45.52 -7.87
C LEU A 597 -12.21 -45.86 -7.47
N CYS A 598 -13.06 -46.24 -8.44
CA CYS A 598 -14.43 -46.65 -8.15
C CYS A 598 -14.47 -47.86 -7.22
N VAL A 599 -13.66 -48.89 -7.47
CA VAL A 599 -13.60 -50.10 -6.64
C VAL A 599 -13.14 -49.75 -5.21
N ALA A 600 -12.05 -48.99 -5.07
CA ALA A 600 -11.51 -48.60 -3.77
C ALA A 600 -12.49 -47.74 -2.96
N ALA A 601 -13.10 -46.73 -3.60
CA ALA A 601 -14.05 -45.85 -2.95
C ALA A 601 -15.36 -46.57 -2.57
N LEU A 602 -15.86 -47.47 -3.41
CA LEU A 602 -17.01 -48.34 -3.08
C LEU A 602 -16.70 -49.25 -1.89
N ALA A 603 -15.50 -49.83 -1.82
CA ALA A 603 -15.09 -50.66 -0.70
C ALA A 603 -15.11 -49.85 0.62
N GLN A 604 -14.61 -48.61 0.59
CA GLN A 604 -14.63 -47.73 1.76
C GLN A 604 -16.06 -47.34 2.18
N CYS A 605 -16.92 -47.00 1.22
CA CYS A 605 -18.34 -46.71 1.48
C CYS A 605 -19.06 -47.91 2.10
N ARG A 606 -18.90 -49.11 1.51
CA ARG A 606 -19.50 -50.36 2.01
C ARG A 606 -18.98 -50.72 3.41
N ARG A 607 -17.70 -50.50 3.68
CA ARG A 607 -17.11 -50.73 5.00
C ARG A 607 -17.82 -49.90 6.07
N TRP A 608 -18.07 -48.62 5.81
CA TRP A 608 -18.79 -47.76 6.75
C TRP A 608 -20.27 -48.15 6.88
N LEU A 609 -20.96 -48.42 5.77
CA LEU A 609 -22.38 -48.84 5.78
C LEU A 609 -22.61 -50.13 6.58
N ASN A 610 -21.64 -51.05 6.58
CA ASN A 610 -21.64 -52.31 7.32
C ASN A 610 -21.08 -52.20 8.75
N SER A 611 -20.56 -51.03 9.15
CA SER A 611 -20.00 -50.79 10.48
C SER A 611 -21.07 -50.32 11.48
N ARG A 612 -20.63 -49.86 12.66
CA ARG A 612 -21.51 -49.17 13.63
C ARG A 612 -21.89 -47.74 13.20
N ARG A 613 -21.44 -47.29 12.03
CA ARG A 613 -21.78 -45.99 11.40
C ARG A 613 -21.45 -44.82 12.32
N ALA A 614 -20.24 -44.84 12.89
CA ALA A 614 -19.77 -43.75 13.72
C ALA A 614 -19.57 -42.49 12.86
N LEU A 615 -20.05 -41.34 13.35
CA LEU A 615 -19.91 -40.06 12.65
C LEU A 615 -18.43 -39.64 12.48
N GLY A 616 -17.55 -40.04 13.40
CA GLY A 616 -16.11 -39.78 13.30
C GLY A 616 -15.40 -40.56 12.17
N GLU A 617 -16.04 -41.58 11.60
CA GLU A 617 -15.52 -42.34 10.46
C GLU A 617 -16.06 -41.85 9.11
N LEU A 618 -16.90 -40.80 9.13
CA LEU A 618 -17.53 -40.23 7.94
C LEU A 618 -16.57 -39.39 7.05
N PRO A 619 -15.55 -38.66 7.54
CA PRO A 619 -14.66 -37.89 6.67
C PRO A 619 -13.94 -38.74 5.60
N PRO A 620 -13.36 -39.92 5.91
CA PRO A 620 -12.81 -40.81 4.88
C PRO A 620 -13.86 -41.32 3.87
N VAL A 621 -15.13 -41.39 4.28
CA VAL A 621 -16.25 -41.75 3.39
C VAL A 621 -16.60 -40.59 2.47
N ASN A 622 -16.58 -39.35 2.97
CA ASN A 622 -16.74 -38.15 2.14
C ASN A 622 -15.63 -38.04 1.10
N THR A 623 -14.36 -38.31 1.46
CA THR A 623 -13.26 -38.42 0.50
C THR A 623 -13.56 -39.48 -0.57
N ALA A 624 -14.04 -40.66 -0.17
CA ALA A 624 -14.40 -41.72 -1.11
C ALA A 624 -15.57 -41.31 -2.04
N LEU A 625 -16.61 -40.66 -1.51
CA LEU A 625 -17.73 -40.12 -2.32
C LEU A 625 -17.26 -39.03 -3.29
N SER A 626 -16.35 -38.16 -2.86
CA SER A 626 -15.72 -37.14 -3.71
C SER A 626 -14.91 -37.76 -4.84
N VAL A 627 -14.12 -38.81 -4.55
CA VAL A 627 -13.43 -39.60 -5.58
C VAL A 627 -14.41 -40.26 -6.55
N LEU A 628 -15.52 -40.84 -6.05
CA LEU A 628 -16.55 -41.41 -6.91
C LEU A 628 -17.17 -40.36 -7.84
N LEU A 629 -17.42 -39.16 -7.32
CA LEU A 629 -17.95 -38.05 -8.11
C LEU A 629 -16.97 -37.66 -9.21
N ALA A 630 -15.70 -37.49 -8.89
CA ALA A 630 -14.65 -37.20 -9.87
C ALA A 630 -14.53 -38.33 -10.92
N ALA A 631 -14.54 -39.60 -10.49
CA ALA A 631 -14.46 -40.74 -11.39
C ALA A 631 -15.66 -40.80 -12.34
N CYS A 632 -16.89 -40.62 -11.83
CA CYS A 632 -18.11 -40.66 -12.64
C CYS A 632 -18.18 -39.49 -13.63
N THR A 633 -17.92 -38.26 -13.18
CA THR A 633 -18.01 -37.05 -14.00
C THR A 633 -16.98 -36.99 -15.13
N PHE A 634 -15.81 -37.61 -14.96
CA PHE A 634 -14.70 -37.50 -15.91
C PHE A 634 -14.40 -38.76 -16.72
N ALA A 635 -15.04 -39.90 -16.41
CA ALA A 635 -14.87 -41.14 -17.18
C ALA A 635 -15.81 -41.28 -18.39
N ASP A 636 -16.71 -40.33 -18.67
CA ASP A 636 -17.74 -40.43 -19.71
C ASP A 636 -18.46 -41.81 -19.67
N ASP A 637 -18.95 -42.32 -20.80
CA ASP A 637 -19.58 -43.64 -20.92
C ASP A 637 -18.63 -44.84 -20.76
N THR A 638 -17.36 -44.60 -20.41
CA THR A 638 -16.35 -45.68 -20.32
C THR A 638 -16.43 -46.50 -19.05
N LEU A 639 -17.21 -46.06 -18.05
CA LEU A 639 -17.45 -46.79 -16.80
C LEU A 639 -18.37 -47.99 -17.05
N GLU A 640 -17.97 -49.16 -16.58
CA GLU A 640 -18.74 -50.40 -16.74
C GLU A 640 -20.13 -50.29 -16.09
N ALA A 641 -21.15 -50.85 -16.75
CA ALA A 641 -22.53 -50.79 -16.27
C ALA A 641 -22.71 -51.40 -14.87
N GLU A 642 -21.93 -52.44 -14.52
CA GLU A 642 -21.93 -53.07 -13.20
C GLU A 642 -21.40 -52.14 -12.10
N LEU A 643 -20.38 -51.34 -12.41
CA LEU A 643 -19.85 -50.32 -11.49
C LEU A 643 -20.86 -49.18 -11.31
N LYS A 644 -21.49 -48.71 -12.40
CA LYS A 644 -22.56 -47.70 -12.33
C LYS A 644 -23.72 -48.17 -11.44
N ALA A 645 -24.17 -49.41 -11.61
CA ALA A 645 -25.21 -50.00 -10.77
C ALA A 645 -24.77 -50.16 -9.30
N SER A 646 -23.51 -50.52 -9.07
CA SER A 646 -22.93 -50.64 -7.72
C SER A 646 -22.84 -49.29 -7.00
N VAL A 647 -22.50 -48.21 -7.71
CA VAL A 647 -22.51 -46.84 -7.17
C VAL A 647 -23.92 -46.43 -6.81
N LEU A 648 -24.88 -46.57 -7.72
CA LEU A 648 -26.29 -46.24 -7.46
C LEU A 648 -26.84 -47.01 -6.24
N GLY A 649 -26.53 -48.30 -6.13
CA GLY A 649 -26.95 -49.12 -4.98
C GLY A 649 -26.38 -48.65 -3.64
N VAL A 650 -25.15 -48.12 -3.62
CA VAL A 650 -24.54 -47.51 -2.42
C VAL A 650 -25.18 -46.17 -2.12
N LEU A 651 -25.41 -45.32 -3.13
CA LEU A 651 -26.09 -44.03 -2.99
C LEU A 651 -27.47 -44.21 -2.34
N SER A 652 -28.30 -45.12 -2.85
CA SER A 652 -29.64 -45.40 -2.30
C SER A 652 -29.58 -45.78 -0.82
N GLN A 653 -28.56 -46.54 -0.39
CA GLN A 653 -28.39 -46.90 1.01
C GLN A 653 -28.04 -45.69 1.88
N PHE A 654 -27.17 -44.78 1.42
CA PHE A 654 -26.87 -43.55 2.17
C PHE A 654 -28.11 -42.68 2.38
N TRP A 655 -28.96 -42.53 1.36
CA TRP A 655 -30.18 -41.72 1.45
C TRP A 655 -31.17 -42.22 2.50
N THR A 656 -31.23 -43.53 2.75
CA THR A 656 -32.07 -44.09 3.82
C THR A 656 -31.57 -43.75 5.23
N LEU A 657 -30.33 -43.28 5.38
CA LEU A 657 -29.69 -43.01 6.66
C LEU A 657 -29.69 -41.52 7.04
N LEU A 658 -29.91 -40.62 6.09
CA LEU A 658 -29.87 -39.18 6.33
C LEU A 658 -31.17 -38.70 7.00
N GLN A 659 -31.01 -37.91 8.06
CA GLN A 659 -32.12 -37.25 8.75
C GLN A 659 -31.92 -35.73 8.72
N ALA A 660 -32.96 -34.97 8.37
CA ALA A 660 -32.88 -33.53 8.16
C ALA A 660 -32.27 -32.79 9.37
N LYS A 661 -32.67 -33.14 10.59
CA LYS A 661 -32.14 -32.52 11.81
C LYS A 661 -30.64 -32.79 12.02
N GLN A 662 -30.19 -34.02 11.79
CA GLN A 662 -28.78 -34.39 11.95
C GLN A 662 -27.90 -33.74 10.88
N VAL A 663 -28.41 -33.59 9.66
CA VAL A 663 -27.72 -32.88 8.58
C VAL A 663 -27.66 -31.38 8.89
N SER A 664 -28.73 -30.78 9.39
CA SER A 664 -28.73 -29.37 9.79
C SER A 664 -27.66 -29.07 10.85
N ASP A 665 -27.50 -29.96 11.83
CA ASP A 665 -26.62 -29.74 12.99
C ASP A 665 -25.14 -30.18 12.75
N GLY A 666 -24.84 -30.93 11.69
CA GLY A 666 -23.55 -31.62 11.51
C GLY A 666 -22.81 -31.31 10.19
N PRO A 667 -21.65 -30.62 10.20
CA PRO A 667 -20.96 -30.19 8.97
C PRO A 667 -20.46 -31.36 8.11
N CYS A 668 -19.98 -32.46 8.71
CA CYS A 668 -19.57 -33.63 7.93
C CYS A 668 -20.76 -34.27 7.19
N LEU A 669 -21.96 -34.26 7.78
CA LEU A 669 -23.18 -34.77 7.14
C LEU A 669 -23.71 -33.82 6.06
N GLN A 670 -23.52 -32.51 6.22
CA GLN A 670 -23.80 -31.51 5.18
C GLN A 670 -22.94 -31.78 3.94
N GLN A 671 -21.64 -31.98 4.13
CA GLN A 671 -20.73 -32.36 3.05
C GLN A 671 -21.13 -33.69 2.40
N THR A 672 -21.50 -34.72 3.19
CA THR A 672 -22.02 -35.98 2.65
C THR A 672 -23.25 -35.74 1.79
N LEU A 673 -24.22 -34.97 2.27
CA LEU A 673 -25.43 -34.64 1.51
C LEU A 673 -25.09 -33.93 0.20
N CYS A 674 -24.22 -32.92 0.23
CA CYS A 674 -23.79 -32.21 -0.98
C CYS A 674 -23.17 -33.18 -1.99
N LEU A 675 -22.22 -34.03 -1.58
CA LEU A 675 -21.59 -35.01 -2.48
C LEU A 675 -22.60 -36.01 -3.06
N LEU A 676 -23.57 -36.44 -2.26
CA LEU A 676 -24.64 -37.34 -2.72
C LEU A 676 -25.55 -36.64 -3.74
N LEU A 677 -25.91 -35.38 -3.53
CA LEU A 677 -26.73 -34.61 -4.48
C LEU A 677 -26.04 -34.47 -5.84
N HIS A 678 -24.76 -34.11 -5.86
CA HIS A 678 -23.97 -34.02 -7.10
C HIS A 678 -23.80 -35.40 -7.77
N LEU A 679 -23.65 -36.48 -7.00
CA LEU A 679 -23.62 -37.83 -7.55
C LEU A 679 -24.98 -38.24 -8.17
N LEU A 680 -26.10 -37.86 -7.55
CA LEU A 680 -27.43 -38.12 -8.11
C LEU A 680 -27.67 -37.34 -9.41
N GLU A 681 -27.16 -36.11 -9.52
CA GLU A 681 -27.20 -35.33 -10.76
C GLU A 681 -26.54 -36.08 -11.92
N PHE A 682 -25.43 -36.79 -11.69
CA PHE A 682 -24.82 -37.63 -12.72
C PHE A 682 -25.72 -38.81 -13.11
N PHE A 683 -26.42 -39.42 -12.15
CA PHE A 683 -27.31 -40.56 -12.38
C PHE A 683 -28.77 -40.16 -12.62
N ILE A 684 -29.05 -38.90 -12.95
CA ILE A 684 -30.38 -38.29 -12.91
C ILE A 684 -31.44 -39.05 -13.73
N GLN A 685 -31.05 -39.64 -14.87
CA GLN A 685 -31.93 -40.45 -15.73
C GLN A 685 -32.13 -41.89 -15.25
N ALA A 686 -31.26 -42.39 -14.37
CA ALA A 686 -31.29 -43.75 -13.83
C ALA A 686 -31.90 -43.82 -12.43
N LEU A 687 -32.41 -42.70 -11.90
CA LEU A 687 -33.02 -42.66 -10.57
C LEU A 687 -34.40 -43.33 -10.56
N ASP A 688 -34.66 -44.14 -9.54
CA ASP A 688 -35.98 -44.73 -9.33
C ASP A 688 -36.94 -43.75 -8.62
N ALA A 689 -38.25 -44.03 -8.74
CA ALA A 689 -39.31 -43.19 -8.18
C ALA A 689 -39.23 -43.06 -6.64
N GLN A 690 -38.72 -44.09 -5.95
CA GLN A 690 -38.64 -44.12 -4.49
C GLN A 690 -37.52 -43.20 -4.00
N LEU A 691 -36.36 -43.24 -4.64
CA LEU A 691 -35.21 -42.41 -4.32
C LEU A 691 -35.50 -40.93 -4.59
N ILE A 692 -36.13 -40.60 -5.74
CA ILE A 692 -36.55 -39.24 -6.05
C ILE A 692 -37.47 -38.71 -4.93
N THR A 693 -38.47 -39.50 -4.53
CA THR A 693 -39.40 -39.11 -3.45
C THR A 693 -38.68 -38.87 -2.11
N GLN A 694 -37.71 -39.72 -1.76
CA GLN A 694 -36.92 -39.57 -0.53
C GLN A 694 -36.04 -38.32 -0.54
N VAL A 695 -35.40 -38.02 -1.66
CA VAL A 695 -34.53 -36.84 -1.82
C VAL A 695 -35.34 -35.56 -1.63
N PHE A 696 -36.50 -35.44 -2.28
CA PHE A 696 -37.36 -34.25 -2.15
C PHE A 696 -37.99 -34.11 -0.76
N ALA A 697 -38.34 -35.23 -0.10
CA ALA A 697 -38.82 -35.21 1.27
C ALA A 697 -37.73 -34.72 2.25
N LEU A 698 -36.48 -35.16 2.09
CA LEU A 698 -35.36 -34.69 2.92
C LEU A 698 -35.07 -33.21 2.65
N GLN A 699 -34.95 -32.81 1.38
CA GLN A 699 -34.70 -31.42 0.99
C GLN A 699 -35.76 -30.46 1.52
N SER A 700 -37.04 -30.80 1.38
CA SER A 700 -38.16 -30.00 1.92
C SER A 700 -38.08 -29.85 3.43
N SER A 701 -37.75 -30.93 4.14
CA SER A 701 -37.61 -30.93 5.59
C SER A 701 -36.38 -30.15 6.05
N LEU A 702 -35.28 -30.23 5.29
CA LEU A 702 -34.04 -29.54 5.59
C LEU A 702 -34.16 -28.03 5.35
N PHE A 703 -34.83 -27.62 4.26
CA PHE A 703 -35.07 -26.22 3.96
C PHE A 703 -35.89 -25.52 5.06
N GLN A 704 -36.82 -26.22 5.71
CA GLN A 704 -37.57 -25.71 6.87
C GLN A 704 -36.69 -25.49 8.12
N LEU A 705 -35.51 -26.12 8.18
CA LEU A 705 -34.54 -25.97 9.27
C LEU A 705 -33.49 -24.90 9.00
N ASP A 706 -33.62 -24.16 7.90
CA ASP A 706 -32.73 -23.06 7.51
C ASP A 706 -31.25 -23.51 7.35
N PRO A 707 -30.95 -24.37 6.36
CA PRO A 707 -29.64 -25.00 6.23
C PRO A 707 -28.58 -24.01 5.73
N PRO A 708 -27.28 -24.22 5.97
CA PRO A 708 -26.24 -23.29 5.50
C PRO A 708 -26.22 -23.07 3.97
N ASP A 709 -25.68 -21.93 3.53
CA ASP A 709 -25.69 -21.51 2.12
C ASP A 709 -25.10 -22.55 1.15
N HIS A 710 -24.01 -23.23 1.53
CA HIS A 710 -23.40 -24.26 0.68
C HIS A 710 -24.32 -25.47 0.44
N VAL A 711 -25.21 -25.79 1.38
CA VAL A 711 -26.23 -26.84 1.22
C VAL A 711 -27.35 -26.34 0.32
N ARG A 712 -27.80 -25.09 0.50
CA ARG A 712 -28.81 -24.47 -0.37
C ARG A 712 -28.34 -24.41 -1.82
N LEU A 713 -27.07 -24.07 -2.06
CA LEU A 713 -26.47 -24.09 -3.41
C LEU A 713 -26.47 -25.49 -4.03
N ALA A 714 -26.03 -26.52 -3.29
CA ALA A 714 -26.08 -27.90 -3.79
C ALA A 714 -27.51 -28.38 -4.09
N MET A 715 -28.51 -27.90 -3.33
CA MET A 715 -29.91 -28.14 -3.62
C MET A 715 -30.36 -27.44 -4.91
N VAL A 716 -29.97 -26.17 -5.11
CA VAL A 716 -30.26 -25.41 -6.34
C VAL A 716 -29.73 -26.12 -7.58
N ASP A 717 -28.48 -26.59 -7.54
CA ASP A 717 -27.84 -27.30 -8.65
C ASP A 717 -28.59 -28.61 -8.98
N PHE A 718 -28.94 -29.40 -7.96
CA PHE A 718 -29.75 -30.59 -8.16
C PHE A 718 -31.13 -30.28 -8.75
N LEU A 719 -31.82 -29.24 -8.27
CA LEU A 719 -33.13 -28.84 -8.79
C LEU A 719 -33.06 -28.39 -10.25
N SER A 720 -31.98 -27.73 -10.67
CA SER A 720 -31.71 -27.37 -12.07
C SER A 720 -31.71 -28.60 -12.99
N SER A 721 -31.09 -29.69 -12.54
CA SER A 721 -30.96 -30.93 -13.31
C SER A 721 -32.27 -31.71 -13.50
N MET A 722 -33.28 -31.45 -12.66
CA MET A 722 -34.57 -32.14 -12.71
C MET A 722 -35.39 -31.81 -13.96
N GLY A 723 -35.05 -30.75 -14.70
CA GLY A 723 -35.66 -30.46 -16.00
C GLY A 723 -35.49 -31.63 -16.99
N LYS A 724 -34.40 -32.38 -16.89
CA LYS A 724 -34.09 -33.52 -17.76
C LYS A 724 -34.86 -34.80 -17.44
N VAL A 725 -35.66 -34.82 -16.37
CA VAL A 725 -36.29 -36.04 -15.84
C VAL A 725 -37.79 -36.05 -16.05
N PHE A 726 -38.27 -37.12 -16.67
CA PHE A 726 -39.70 -37.44 -16.62
C PHE A 726 -40.06 -38.09 -15.28
N ILE A 727 -40.56 -37.30 -14.33
CA ILE A 727 -41.01 -37.78 -13.01
C ILE A 727 -42.13 -38.84 -13.18
N PRO A 728 -41.97 -40.08 -12.68
CA PRO A 728 -42.98 -41.15 -12.79
C PRO A 728 -44.30 -40.80 -12.09
N GLN A 729 -45.43 -41.31 -12.61
CA GLN A 729 -46.77 -40.99 -12.11
C GLN A 729 -46.96 -41.31 -10.62
N GLU A 730 -46.28 -42.35 -10.12
CA GLU A 730 -46.32 -42.77 -8.72
C GLU A 730 -45.66 -41.75 -7.78
N ALA A 731 -44.64 -41.03 -8.26
CA ALA A 731 -43.89 -40.03 -7.49
C ALA A 731 -44.41 -38.59 -7.71
N GLN A 732 -45.06 -38.31 -8.85
CA GLN A 732 -45.55 -36.96 -9.21
C GLN A 732 -46.39 -36.31 -8.11
N ARG A 733 -47.29 -37.07 -7.47
CA ARG A 733 -48.18 -36.55 -6.41
C ARG A 733 -47.44 -35.98 -5.20
N GLN A 734 -46.23 -36.47 -4.91
CA GLN A 734 -45.43 -36.04 -3.76
C GLN A 734 -44.32 -35.06 -4.18
N VAL A 735 -43.68 -35.31 -5.32
CA VAL A 735 -42.49 -34.57 -5.76
C VAL A 735 -42.84 -33.22 -6.40
N VAL A 736 -43.87 -33.14 -7.24
CA VAL A 736 -44.20 -31.89 -7.96
C VAL A 736 -44.51 -30.72 -7.02
N PRO A 737 -45.36 -30.87 -5.98
CA PRO A 737 -45.62 -29.78 -5.03
C PRO A 737 -44.38 -29.35 -4.23
N GLN A 738 -43.49 -30.30 -3.93
CA GLN A 738 -42.23 -30.03 -3.21
C GLN A 738 -41.24 -29.28 -4.10
N LEU A 739 -41.10 -29.69 -5.36
CA LEU A 739 -40.29 -29.02 -6.37
C LEU A 739 -40.69 -27.56 -6.57
N SER A 740 -41.99 -27.29 -6.73
CA SER A 740 -42.49 -25.92 -6.87
C SER A 740 -42.26 -25.07 -5.62
N CYS A 741 -42.42 -25.67 -4.43
CA CYS A 741 -42.24 -24.98 -3.15
C CYS A 741 -40.76 -24.62 -2.92
N LEU A 742 -39.83 -25.55 -3.21
CA LEU A 742 -38.39 -25.33 -3.07
C LEU A 742 -37.90 -24.22 -4.01
N PHE A 743 -38.27 -24.25 -5.30
CA PHE A 743 -37.94 -23.17 -6.22
C PHE A 743 -38.54 -21.82 -5.80
N ALA A 744 -39.80 -21.79 -5.38
CA ALA A 744 -40.43 -20.56 -4.89
C ALA A 744 -39.67 -19.96 -3.69
N SER A 745 -39.18 -20.82 -2.79
CA SER A 745 -38.47 -20.40 -1.60
C SER A 745 -37.05 -19.90 -1.92
N LEU A 746 -36.33 -20.59 -2.81
CA LEU A 746 -35.00 -20.20 -3.29
C LEU A 746 -35.03 -18.90 -4.12
N LEU A 747 -36.05 -18.70 -4.93
CA LEU A 747 -36.26 -17.45 -5.68
C LEU A 747 -36.64 -16.27 -4.76
N ALA A 748 -37.14 -16.55 -3.56
CA ALA A 748 -37.45 -15.55 -2.53
C ALA A 748 -36.31 -15.34 -1.52
N ASP A 749 -35.19 -16.06 -1.68
CA ASP A 749 -34.04 -15.96 -0.77
C ASP A 749 -33.46 -14.54 -0.77
N GLN A 750 -32.99 -14.11 0.41
CA GLN A 750 -32.44 -12.78 0.63
C GLN A 750 -30.95 -12.72 0.31
N THR A 751 -30.26 -13.86 0.33
CA THR A 751 -28.83 -13.95 0.02
C THR A 751 -28.65 -13.81 -1.49
N TRP A 752 -27.94 -12.76 -1.91
CA TRP A 752 -27.75 -12.44 -3.33
C TRP A 752 -27.16 -13.59 -4.15
N LEU A 753 -26.23 -14.36 -3.57
CA LEU A 753 -25.56 -15.48 -4.23
C LEU A 753 -26.56 -16.60 -4.53
N ILE A 754 -27.33 -17.02 -3.52
CA ILE A 754 -28.36 -18.05 -3.66
C ILE A 754 -29.43 -17.58 -4.63
N HIS A 755 -29.86 -16.33 -4.51
CA HIS A 755 -30.87 -15.76 -5.39
C HIS A 755 -30.41 -15.77 -6.86
N GLN A 756 -29.16 -15.37 -7.14
CA GLN A 756 -28.60 -15.41 -8.49
C GLN A 756 -28.54 -16.84 -9.05
N HIS A 757 -28.00 -17.78 -8.28
CA HIS A 757 -27.96 -19.19 -8.70
C HIS A 757 -29.36 -19.79 -8.87
N ALA A 758 -30.32 -19.41 -8.03
CA ALA A 758 -31.71 -19.85 -8.14
C ALA A 758 -32.39 -19.33 -9.41
N LEU A 759 -32.12 -18.08 -9.82
CA LEU A 759 -32.61 -17.52 -11.09
C LEU A 759 -32.05 -18.30 -12.29
N GLU A 760 -30.75 -18.61 -12.29
CA GLU A 760 -30.09 -19.38 -13.34
C GLU A 760 -30.63 -20.82 -13.41
N ALA A 761 -30.68 -21.51 -12.27
CA ALA A 761 -31.20 -22.86 -12.15
C ALA A 761 -32.68 -22.97 -12.54
N PHE A 762 -33.51 -22.00 -12.13
CA PHE A 762 -34.92 -21.95 -12.52
C PHE A 762 -35.08 -21.76 -14.03
N THR A 763 -34.25 -20.90 -14.63
CA THR A 763 -34.28 -20.68 -16.09
C THR A 763 -33.94 -21.97 -16.83
N HIS A 764 -32.85 -22.64 -16.44
CA HIS A 764 -32.44 -23.92 -17.02
C HIS A 764 -33.51 -25.01 -16.85
N PHE A 765 -34.10 -25.12 -15.65
CA PHE A 765 -35.20 -26.04 -15.38
C PHE A 765 -36.42 -25.75 -16.28
N ALA A 766 -36.83 -24.49 -16.40
CA ALA A 766 -38.01 -24.08 -17.16
C ALA A 766 -37.84 -24.30 -18.67
N GLU A 767 -36.61 -24.22 -19.19
CA GLU A 767 -36.30 -24.47 -20.60
C GLU A 767 -36.34 -25.96 -20.97
N GLU A 768 -35.94 -26.85 -20.05
CA GLU A 768 -35.77 -28.29 -20.35
C GLU A 768 -36.93 -29.18 -19.85
N THR A 769 -37.74 -28.72 -18.88
CA THR A 769 -38.72 -29.56 -18.20
C THR A 769 -39.84 -30.07 -19.09
N SER A 770 -40.16 -31.37 -18.98
CA SER A 770 -41.36 -31.96 -19.59
C SER A 770 -42.65 -31.70 -18.80
N HIS A 771 -42.55 -31.09 -17.62
CA HIS A 771 -43.66 -30.80 -16.70
C HIS A 771 -43.96 -29.30 -16.67
N GLU A 772 -44.43 -28.75 -17.80
CA GLU A 772 -44.65 -27.31 -18.00
C GLU A 772 -45.57 -26.68 -16.93
N ASP A 773 -46.54 -27.44 -16.42
CA ASP A 773 -47.48 -26.99 -15.39
C ASP A 773 -46.81 -26.60 -14.06
N VAL A 774 -45.57 -27.06 -13.81
CA VAL A 774 -44.79 -26.76 -12.59
C VAL A 774 -44.20 -25.35 -12.61
N VAL A 775 -43.82 -24.85 -13.80
CA VAL A 775 -43.18 -23.54 -13.97
C VAL A 775 -44.01 -22.39 -13.37
N PRO A 776 -45.32 -22.24 -13.67
CA PRO A 776 -46.13 -21.18 -13.05
C PRO A 776 -46.35 -21.41 -11.54
N GLN A 777 -46.28 -22.65 -11.06
CA GLN A 777 -46.44 -22.97 -9.63
C GLN A 777 -45.22 -22.53 -8.79
N CYS A 778 -44.02 -22.53 -9.38
CA CYS A 778 -42.81 -21.97 -8.76
C CYS A 778 -42.87 -20.45 -8.58
N LEU A 779 -43.65 -19.76 -9.42
CA LEU A 779 -43.76 -18.30 -9.45
C LEU A 779 -45.02 -17.82 -8.70
N ASN A 780 -45.17 -18.27 -7.46
CA ASN A 780 -46.35 -17.99 -6.65
C ASN A 780 -46.45 -16.55 -6.12
N SER A 781 -45.36 -15.77 -6.17
CA SER A 781 -45.32 -14.36 -5.76
C SER A 781 -45.08 -13.42 -6.94
N GLU A 782 -45.75 -12.26 -6.93
CA GLU A 782 -45.59 -11.26 -7.98
C GLU A 782 -44.18 -10.64 -7.97
N GLU A 783 -43.55 -10.59 -6.80
CA GLU A 783 -42.16 -10.16 -6.65
C GLU A 783 -41.18 -11.12 -7.35
N ALA A 784 -41.31 -12.43 -7.13
CA ALA A 784 -40.46 -13.43 -7.78
C ALA A 784 -40.64 -13.40 -9.30
N LYS A 785 -41.89 -13.29 -9.79
CA LYS A 785 -42.18 -13.11 -11.23
C LYS A 785 -41.44 -11.90 -11.81
N ASN A 786 -41.55 -10.74 -11.16
CA ASN A 786 -40.91 -9.53 -11.62
C ASN A 786 -39.38 -9.66 -11.64
N LYS A 787 -38.78 -10.30 -10.63
CA LYS A 787 -37.33 -10.57 -10.58
C LYS A 787 -36.88 -11.48 -11.73
N VAL A 788 -37.57 -12.59 -11.97
CA VAL A 788 -37.28 -13.50 -13.09
C VAL A 788 -37.43 -12.80 -14.44
N VAL A 789 -38.52 -12.04 -14.65
CA VAL A 789 -38.74 -11.30 -15.90
C VAL A 789 -37.62 -10.26 -16.13
N ASN A 790 -37.20 -9.54 -15.08
CA ASN A 790 -36.10 -8.58 -15.17
C ASN A 790 -34.76 -9.27 -15.49
N PHE A 791 -34.50 -10.42 -14.88
CA PHE A 791 -33.32 -11.25 -15.14
C PHE A 791 -33.26 -11.72 -16.60
N LEU A 792 -34.34 -12.33 -17.09
CA LEU A 792 -34.46 -12.80 -18.48
C LEU A 792 -34.35 -11.64 -19.49
N ALA A 793 -34.91 -10.47 -19.14
CA ALA A 793 -34.81 -9.27 -19.97
C ALA A 793 -33.42 -8.58 -19.89
N LYS A 794 -32.48 -9.09 -19.08
CA LYS A 794 -31.16 -8.51 -18.83
C LYS A 794 -31.21 -7.01 -18.45
N ARG A 795 -32.28 -6.58 -17.78
CA ARG A 795 -32.47 -5.18 -17.40
C ARG A 795 -31.49 -4.82 -16.28
N ARG A 796 -30.55 -3.90 -16.56
CA ARG A 796 -29.73 -3.28 -15.51
C ARG A 796 -30.61 -2.39 -14.65
N GLN A 797 -30.59 -2.59 -13.33
CA GLN A 797 -31.48 -1.87 -12.42
C GLN A 797 -31.04 -0.40 -12.19
N VAL A 798 -29.75 -0.04 -12.30
CA VAL A 798 -29.24 1.35 -12.22
C VAL A 798 -27.91 1.48 -12.98
N GLU A 799 -27.73 2.54 -13.79
CA GLU A 799 -26.44 2.88 -14.41
C GLU A 799 -25.66 3.82 -13.49
N GLU A 800 -24.76 3.24 -12.68
CA GLU A 800 -23.88 3.99 -11.76
C GLU A 800 -22.81 4.77 -12.55
N THR A 801 -22.66 6.06 -12.27
CA THR A 801 -21.60 6.89 -12.88
C THR A 801 -20.21 6.43 -12.41
N ARG A 802 -19.18 6.64 -13.24
CA ARG A 802 -17.80 6.25 -12.91
C ARG A 802 -17.32 6.84 -11.58
N VAL A 803 -17.65 8.10 -11.31
CA VAL A 803 -17.29 8.81 -10.07
C VAL A 803 -17.99 8.20 -8.86
N ALA A 804 -19.30 7.96 -8.95
CA ALA A 804 -20.06 7.34 -7.86
C ALA A 804 -19.54 5.94 -7.53
N ARG A 805 -19.15 5.18 -8.55
CA ARG A 805 -18.54 3.86 -8.38
C ARG A 805 -17.21 3.91 -7.65
N VAL A 806 -16.32 4.85 -8.02
CA VAL A 806 -15.02 5.03 -7.36
C VAL A 806 -15.20 5.39 -5.89
N GLU A 807 -16.11 6.33 -5.58
CA GLU A 807 -16.38 6.73 -4.20
C GLU A 807 -17.02 5.59 -3.37
N ARG A 808 -17.94 4.82 -3.96
CA ARG A 808 -18.49 3.62 -3.31
C ARG A 808 -17.38 2.60 -2.99
N THR A 809 -16.50 2.30 -3.95
CA THR A 809 -15.40 1.35 -3.73
C THR A 809 -14.41 1.83 -2.67
N LYS A 810 -14.12 3.14 -2.61
CA LYS A 810 -13.32 3.73 -1.51
C LYS A 810 -14.00 3.51 -0.16
N GLN A 811 -15.31 3.74 -0.07
CA GLN A 811 -16.08 3.57 1.16
C GLN A 811 -16.17 2.10 1.59
N GLU A 812 -16.45 1.18 0.66
CA GLU A 812 -16.47 -0.26 0.90
C GLU A 812 -15.14 -0.75 1.47
N ARG A 813 -14.01 -0.30 0.89
CA ARG A 813 -12.68 -0.65 1.39
C ARG A 813 -12.45 -0.22 2.84
N ILE A 814 -12.87 0.98 3.22
CA ILE A 814 -12.75 1.46 4.61
C ILE A 814 -13.51 0.51 5.54
N THR A 815 -14.74 0.13 5.18
CA THR A 815 -15.56 -0.81 5.95
C THR A 815 -14.91 -2.20 6.04
N TRP A 816 -14.38 -2.74 4.94
CA TRP A 816 -13.73 -4.05 4.91
C TRP A 816 -12.43 -4.08 5.72
N SER A 817 -11.61 -3.04 5.61
CA SER A 817 -10.36 -2.94 6.39
C SER A 817 -10.63 -2.86 7.90
N ALA A 818 -11.69 -2.16 8.31
CA ALA A 818 -12.11 -2.08 9.71
C ALA A 818 -12.60 -3.44 10.26
N GLN A 819 -13.25 -4.25 9.42
CA GLN A 819 -13.70 -5.61 9.78
C GLN A 819 -12.55 -6.62 9.82
N ALA A 820 -11.59 -6.53 8.88
CA ALA A 820 -10.41 -7.39 8.86
C ALA A 820 -9.52 -7.18 10.10
N LEU A 821 -9.36 -5.92 10.55
CA LEU A 821 -8.64 -5.57 11.79
C LEU A 821 -9.34 -6.09 13.07
N GLN A 822 -10.64 -6.36 13.03
CA GLN A 822 -11.36 -7.01 14.13
C GLN A 822 -11.25 -8.54 14.08
N GLY A 823 -11.12 -9.13 12.88
CA GLY A 823 -11.00 -10.58 12.67
C GLY A 823 -9.65 -11.17 13.07
N ASP A 824 -8.54 -10.43 12.93
CA ASP A 824 -7.21 -10.90 13.32
C ASP A 824 -7.04 -11.03 14.86
N GLY A 825 -7.92 -10.41 15.65
CA GLY A 825 -7.93 -10.55 17.11
C GLY A 825 -8.64 -11.80 17.65
N GLU A 826 -9.39 -12.52 16.81
CA GLU A 826 -10.20 -13.68 17.22
C GLU A 826 -9.84 -14.99 16.48
N LEU A 827 -8.88 -14.95 15.55
CA LEU A 827 -8.42 -16.13 14.79
C LEU A 827 -7.12 -16.77 15.33
N GLU A 828 -6.71 -16.51 16.57
CA GLU A 828 -5.80 -17.41 17.29
C GLU A 828 -6.57 -18.64 17.80
N SER A 829 -6.54 -19.70 16.99
CA SER A 829 -6.80 -21.10 17.37
C SER A 829 -8.24 -21.49 17.81
N THR A 830 -9.12 -21.67 16.84
CA THR A 830 -10.21 -22.67 16.95
C THR A 830 -10.07 -23.70 15.83
N GLY A 831 -8.97 -24.45 15.87
CA GLY A 831 -8.63 -25.39 14.80
C GLY A 831 -7.49 -26.35 15.12
N GLU A 832 -7.35 -26.81 16.37
CA GLU A 832 -6.67 -28.07 16.63
C GLU A 832 -7.73 -29.10 17.06
N PRO A 833 -7.98 -30.17 16.27
CA PRO A 833 -8.51 -31.39 16.86
C PRO A 833 -7.39 -31.95 17.73
N LEU A 834 -7.50 -31.75 19.05
CA LEU A 834 -6.60 -32.31 20.06
C LEU A 834 -6.45 -33.81 19.82
N ALA A 835 -5.35 -34.20 19.17
CA ALA A 835 -4.86 -35.56 19.19
C ALA A 835 -4.70 -35.95 20.66
N LYS A 836 -5.36 -37.06 21.05
CA LYS A 836 -5.32 -37.72 22.36
C LYS A 836 -4.02 -37.46 23.14
N ARG A 837 -3.95 -36.36 23.89
CA ARG A 837 -2.99 -36.22 24.97
C ARG A 837 -3.57 -37.01 26.13
N ALA A 838 -2.76 -37.89 26.70
CA ALA A 838 -3.06 -38.51 27.97
C ALA A 838 -3.48 -37.41 28.95
N CYS A 839 -4.70 -37.49 29.48
CA CYS A 839 -5.24 -36.51 30.40
C CYS A 839 -4.27 -36.33 31.57
N HIS A 840 -3.69 -35.14 31.70
CA HIS A 840 -3.14 -34.73 32.98
C HIS A 840 -4.30 -34.60 33.97
N PRO A 841 -4.16 -35.09 35.21
CA PRO A 841 -5.21 -34.95 36.21
C PRO A 841 -5.49 -33.46 36.48
N PRO A 842 -6.75 -33.07 36.75
CA PRO A 842 -7.10 -31.68 37.01
C PRO A 842 -6.33 -31.14 38.22
N SER A 843 -5.91 -29.86 38.17
CA SER A 843 -5.13 -29.26 39.26
C SER A 843 -6.03 -28.96 40.47
N GLU A 844 -5.44 -28.95 41.68
CA GLU A 844 -6.16 -28.64 42.92
C GLU A 844 -6.86 -27.26 42.86
N GLU A 845 -6.26 -26.30 42.15
CA GLU A 845 -6.83 -24.97 41.93
C GLU A 845 -8.13 -25.00 41.11
N GLN A 846 -8.24 -25.90 40.13
CA GLN A 846 -9.47 -26.07 39.35
C GLN A 846 -10.61 -26.62 40.22
N TYR A 847 -10.31 -27.58 41.11
CA TYR A 847 -11.28 -28.06 42.09
C TYR A 847 -11.70 -26.97 43.07
N LYS A 848 -10.75 -26.19 43.60
CA LYS A 848 -11.04 -25.05 44.50
C LYS A 848 -11.91 -23.99 43.84
N SER A 849 -11.61 -23.63 42.59
CA SER A 849 -12.40 -22.66 41.82
C SER A 849 -13.83 -23.13 41.57
N ALA A 850 -14.00 -24.40 41.17
CA ALA A 850 -15.32 -24.98 40.93
C ALA A 850 -16.17 -25.04 42.22
N VAL A 851 -15.58 -25.46 43.35
CA VAL A 851 -16.26 -25.49 44.64
C VAL A 851 -16.58 -24.08 45.15
N GLY A 852 -15.65 -23.13 45.02
CA GLY A 852 -15.89 -21.73 45.40
C GLY A 852 -17.02 -21.07 44.60
N SER A 853 -17.17 -21.42 43.32
CA SER A 853 -18.29 -20.98 42.49
C SER A 853 -19.63 -21.56 42.97
N MET A 854 -19.64 -22.82 43.41
CA MET A 854 -20.84 -23.44 44.01
C MET A 854 -21.22 -22.76 45.33
N GLU A 855 -20.25 -22.47 46.20
CA GLU A 855 -20.49 -21.76 47.47
C GLU A 855 -21.06 -20.36 47.22
N GLY A 856 -20.48 -19.60 46.28
CA GLY A 856 -20.97 -18.28 45.90
C GLY A 856 -22.40 -18.31 45.35
N ALA A 857 -22.74 -19.31 44.54
CA ALA A 857 -24.09 -19.48 44.01
C ALA A 857 -25.12 -19.81 45.11
N VAL A 858 -24.76 -20.64 46.10
CA VAL A 858 -25.63 -20.93 47.24
C VAL A 858 -25.91 -19.66 48.06
N GLU A 859 -24.91 -18.83 48.27
CA GLU A 859 -25.06 -17.61 49.05
C GLU A 859 -25.86 -16.52 48.32
N ALA A 860 -25.74 -16.45 47.00
CA ALA A 860 -26.63 -15.65 46.16
C ALA A 860 -28.10 -16.10 46.29
N VAL A 861 -28.37 -17.41 46.31
CA VAL A 861 -29.72 -17.94 46.51
C VAL A 861 -30.25 -17.62 47.91
N LYS A 862 -29.44 -17.72 48.97
CA LYS A 862 -29.84 -17.31 50.33
C LYS A 862 -30.20 -15.82 50.41
N LEU A 863 -29.40 -14.96 49.77
CA LEU A 863 -29.68 -13.52 49.69
C LEU A 863 -31.00 -13.22 48.96
N LEU A 864 -31.32 -13.99 47.92
CA LEU A 864 -32.59 -13.87 47.20
C LEU A 864 -33.79 -14.32 48.04
N LEU A 865 -33.63 -15.37 48.86
CA LEU A 865 -34.65 -15.85 49.79
C LEU A 865 -34.94 -14.88 50.94
N GLN A 866 -33.99 -14.04 51.31
CA GLN A 866 -34.22 -12.95 52.26
C GLN A 866 -35.05 -11.80 51.67
N LYS A 867 -35.15 -11.71 50.34
CA LYS A 867 -35.84 -10.62 49.63
C LYS A 867 -37.29 -10.96 49.23
N GLY A 868 -37.76 -12.19 49.44
CA GLY A 868 -39.13 -12.59 49.13
C GLY A 868 -39.39 -14.10 49.29
N PRO A 869 -40.66 -14.55 49.17
CA PRO A 869 -41.02 -15.96 49.32
C PRO A 869 -40.42 -16.83 48.19
N PRO A 870 -39.94 -18.06 48.50
CA PRO A 870 -39.33 -18.94 47.52
C PRO A 870 -40.31 -19.39 46.42
N PRO A 871 -39.86 -19.49 45.16
CA PRO A 871 -40.61 -20.17 44.10
C PRO A 871 -40.82 -21.65 44.43
N ALA A 872 -42.00 -22.20 44.09
CA ALA A 872 -42.36 -23.60 44.41
C ALA A 872 -41.40 -24.66 43.82
N TRP A 873 -40.73 -24.35 42.70
CA TRP A 873 -39.77 -25.27 42.06
C TRP A 873 -38.40 -25.29 42.76
N LEU A 874 -38.08 -24.30 43.60
CA LEU A 874 -36.76 -24.15 44.19
C LEU A 874 -36.44 -25.30 45.15
N ALA A 875 -37.41 -25.75 45.95
CA ALA A 875 -37.23 -26.88 46.87
C ALA A 875 -36.85 -28.16 46.12
N VAL A 876 -37.54 -28.48 45.02
CA VAL A 876 -37.27 -29.66 44.18
C VAL A 876 -35.87 -29.58 43.53
N LYS A 877 -35.46 -28.39 43.08
CA LYS A 877 -34.12 -28.17 42.52
C LYS A 877 -33.02 -28.28 43.58
N LEU A 878 -33.26 -27.81 44.80
CA LEU A 878 -32.32 -27.93 45.92
C LEU A 878 -32.16 -29.39 46.38
N GLU A 879 -33.24 -30.18 46.38
CA GLU A 879 -33.16 -31.62 46.64
C GLU A 879 -32.37 -32.37 45.55
N ALA A 880 -32.60 -32.05 44.28
CA ALA A 880 -31.83 -32.62 43.17
C ALA A 880 -30.33 -32.26 43.26
N LEU A 881 -30.01 -31.02 43.65
CA LEU A 881 -28.64 -30.60 43.91
C LEU A 881 -28.03 -31.31 45.12
N HIS A 882 -28.81 -31.53 46.19
CA HIS A 882 -28.35 -32.27 47.36
C HIS A 882 -28.02 -33.73 47.00
N ALA A 883 -28.85 -34.38 46.18
CA ALA A 883 -28.58 -35.72 45.66
C ALA A 883 -27.33 -35.75 44.78
N ALA A 884 -27.15 -34.77 43.89
CA ALA A 884 -25.94 -34.66 43.06
C ALA A 884 -24.67 -34.46 43.90
N ILE A 885 -24.71 -33.61 44.94
CA ILE A 885 -23.59 -33.40 45.87
C ILE A 885 -23.31 -34.65 46.70
N ALA A 886 -24.34 -35.38 47.15
CA ALA A 886 -24.17 -36.64 47.86
C ALA A 886 -23.48 -37.69 46.97
N THR A 887 -23.91 -37.79 45.71
CA THR A 887 -23.27 -38.67 44.71
C THR A 887 -21.81 -38.27 44.48
N LEU A 888 -21.53 -36.96 44.42
CA LEU A 888 -20.17 -36.42 44.26
C LEU A 888 -19.26 -36.73 45.46
N ARG A 889 -19.82 -36.65 46.68
CA ARG A 889 -19.15 -37.04 47.93
C ARG A 889 -18.87 -38.55 47.98
N ASP A 890 -19.77 -39.39 47.49
CA ASP A 890 -19.56 -40.83 47.44
C ASP A 890 -18.49 -41.22 46.40
N SER A 891 -18.35 -40.46 45.31
CA SER A 891 -17.26 -40.63 44.34
C SER A 891 -15.89 -40.08 44.77
N THR A 892 -15.79 -39.43 45.94
CA THR A 892 -14.53 -38.89 46.51
C THR A 892 -14.06 -39.65 47.76
N ARG A 893 -14.79 -40.71 48.15
CA ARG A 893 -14.36 -41.73 49.13
C ARG A 893 -13.82 -42.94 48.40
#